data_AF-A0A959YUM8-F1
#
_entry.id   AF-A0A959YUM8-F1
#
_cell.length_a   1.000
_cell.length_b   1.000
_cell.length_c   1.000
_cell.angle_alpha   90.00
_cell.angle_beta   90.00
_cell.angle_gamma   90.00
#
_symmetry.space_group_name_H-M   'P 1'
#
loop_
_entity.id
_entity.type
_entity.pdbx_description
1 polymer ?
#
loop_
_entity_poly.entity_id
_entity_poly.type
_entity_poly.pdbx_seq_one_letter_code
_entity_poly.pdbx_strand_id
1 'polypeptide(L)'
;MSKTSNSLPSWREIAVPHEDVQRGTFQQAEFAADLSRVHAGKATAEYQDAELFFARTYVTEGMRLLLGSVIERITGQGGDPVIQLQTAFGGGKTHTLLAVYHMAKGEVAAHTIDALKPVLREQGVKQLPAARVAVLDGIQLAPDQPAVMDGIKVNTLWGQLAWQLGGAKAYALVKESDHSGTSPGKDLLAEILHQHGPCIILIDELVAYVRQFEEGQRYKGGTYDSNLSFMQALMEAVRAVPNAVLLASLPESDKEAGGARGVQALRALEHYFQRLQAVWKAVSSEESFEIVRRRLFQGIQDQEAVREVCRAFAKYHQKEKDELPQEVRNERYTTSMEQAYPIHPELFERLYVDWSTLENFQRTRGVLKLMAKVIHRLWKDGNNDPLIMPGNLPLYDGDVRNELLNYLPAGWDPVLERDIDGDRSEPWAIESGDARLGKVHAARRVARTIFLGSAPSPNEQTARGLPLDRVLLGAGVPGGSLGAYKDALRRMAESLHHLNTANDRYWYDTRPNLRREMESRKQRFDAVHDILPVVKDKLQAAIGNAYGLFTGTHVFTPSSDIMDDGQLRLVVLHPQHGHVSTGPSKALDEAQQILRLRGEQPRLYQNRLIFLAADQNTVERLYDQVRTMLAWKSIVTDYKDTRIVLDNLMARNADESFAQSRDALKRTVVDCFKYLLVPSQVLRGDDRPGDVQWEAHRLSSTAPSMIQEIERQLKENEHLIFEWAPVHLERILRKLFWKDEVDEVKAMDVWQAMLRYLY
;
A
#
# COMPACT_ATOMS: atom_id res chain seq x y z
N MET A 1 48.44 6.06 6.95
CA MET A 1 47.55 7.24 7.05
C MET A 1 46.24 6.78 7.65
N SER A 2 45.96 7.23 8.87
CA SER A 2 44.80 6.87 9.68
C SER A 2 43.50 7.39 9.04
N LYS A 3 42.59 6.49 8.62
CA LYS A 3 41.23 6.85 8.17
C LYS A 3 40.37 7.16 9.39
N THR A 4 40.26 8.43 9.75
CA THR A 4 39.18 8.95 10.57
C THR A 4 37.99 9.33 9.68
N SER A 5 37.06 8.41 9.44
CA SER A 5 35.67 8.73 9.08
C SER A 5 34.74 7.59 9.48
N ASN A 6 33.81 7.90 10.39
CA ASN A 6 32.89 7.00 11.08
C ASN A 6 31.72 6.50 10.19
N SER A 7 31.95 6.24 8.90
CA SER A 7 30.92 5.90 7.91
C SER A 7 31.10 4.48 7.39
N LEU A 8 30.05 3.66 7.47
CA LEU A 8 30.03 2.31 6.88
C LEU A 8 30.33 2.39 5.37
N PRO A 9 31.02 1.38 4.80
CA PRO A 9 31.27 1.32 3.37
C PRO A 9 29.95 1.24 2.59
N SER A 10 29.92 1.83 1.40
CA SER A 10 28.77 1.73 0.52
C SER A 10 28.69 0.33 -0.10
N TRP A 11 27.48 -0.16 -0.37
CA TRP A 11 27.31 -1.43 -1.07
C TRP A 11 28.04 -1.47 -2.42
N ARG A 12 28.18 -0.33 -3.10
CA ARG A 12 28.84 -0.22 -4.40
C ARG A 12 30.35 -0.47 -4.34
N GLU A 13 30.96 -0.24 -3.18
CA GLU A 13 32.40 -0.48 -2.97
C GLU A 13 32.71 -1.96 -2.74
N ILE A 14 31.71 -2.75 -2.32
CA ILE A 14 31.86 -4.15 -1.91
C ILE A 14 31.26 -5.12 -2.94
N ALA A 15 30.08 -4.80 -3.46
CA ALA A 15 29.31 -5.64 -4.37
C ALA A 15 29.15 -5.00 -5.75
N VAL A 16 29.91 -5.51 -6.72
CA VAL A 16 29.91 -5.04 -8.10
C VAL A 16 28.84 -5.80 -8.90
N PRO A 17 27.84 -5.13 -9.51
CA PRO A 17 26.86 -5.81 -10.37
C PRO A 17 27.54 -6.43 -11.61
N HIS A 18 26.90 -7.40 -12.27
CA HIS A 18 27.39 -7.87 -13.58
C HIS A 18 27.33 -6.77 -14.66
N GLU A 19 28.14 -6.89 -15.70
CA GLU A 19 28.36 -5.84 -16.71
C GLU A 19 27.08 -5.44 -17.46
N ASP A 20 26.21 -6.41 -17.73
CA ASP A 20 24.87 -6.26 -18.33
C ASP A 20 23.93 -5.44 -17.43
N VAL A 21 23.95 -5.69 -16.11
CA VAL A 21 23.19 -4.92 -15.12
C VAL A 21 23.76 -3.51 -14.98
N GLN A 22 25.10 -3.36 -14.94
CA GLN A 22 25.74 -2.04 -14.87
C GLN A 22 25.38 -1.17 -16.07
N ARG A 23 25.37 -1.73 -17.28
CA ARG A 23 25.08 -1.00 -18.52
C ARG A 23 23.59 -0.81 -18.80
N GLY A 24 22.72 -1.51 -18.08
CA GLY A 24 21.28 -1.50 -18.35
C GLY A 24 20.92 -2.22 -19.65
N THR A 25 21.82 -3.06 -20.17
CA THR A 25 21.61 -3.84 -21.41
C THR A 25 21.02 -5.22 -21.14
N PHE A 26 20.73 -5.55 -19.87
CA PHE A 26 20.09 -6.80 -19.47
C PHE A 26 18.80 -7.03 -20.28
N GLN A 27 18.70 -8.17 -20.96
CA GLN A 27 17.49 -8.52 -21.72
C GLN A 27 16.64 -9.52 -20.96
N GLN A 28 15.31 -9.34 -21.00
CA GLN A 28 14.38 -10.27 -20.37
C GLN A 28 14.51 -11.71 -20.91
N ALA A 29 14.99 -11.85 -22.15
CA ALA A 29 15.27 -13.15 -22.78
C ALA A 29 16.50 -13.85 -22.17
N GLU A 30 17.46 -13.11 -21.60
CA GLU A 30 18.67 -13.66 -20.98
C GLU A 30 18.40 -14.34 -19.63
N PHE A 31 17.17 -14.26 -19.10
CA PHE A 31 16.74 -15.07 -17.95
C PHE A 31 15.90 -16.28 -18.34
N ALA A 32 15.51 -16.41 -19.61
CA ALA A 32 14.80 -17.58 -20.10
C ALA A 32 15.82 -18.65 -20.48
N ALA A 33 15.99 -19.62 -19.59
CA ALA A 33 16.70 -20.86 -19.92
C ALA A 33 15.99 -21.56 -21.08
N ASP A 34 16.75 -22.06 -22.05
CA ASP A 34 16.25 -22.83 -23.19
C ASP A 34 17.14 -24.06 -23.36
N LEU A 35 16.61 -25.21 -22.96
CA LEU A 35 17.35 -26.48 -22.98
C LEU A 35 17.71 -26.90 -24.41
N SER A 36 16.82 -26.67 -25.38
CA SER A 36 17.05 -27.02 -26.78
C SER A 36 18.20 -26.23 -27.39
N ARG A 37 18.32 -24.93 -27.08
CA ARG A 37 19.41 -24.08 -27.57
C ARG A 37 20.75 -24.47 -26.98
N VAL A 38 20.80 -24.83 -25.69
CA VAL A 38 22.03 -25.32 -25.05
C VAL A 38 22.42 -26.68 -25.65
N HIS A 39 21.46 -27.58 -25.86
CA HIS A 39 21.70 -28.87 -26.49
C HIS A 39 22.25 -28.71 -27.92
N ALA A 40 21.74 -27.73 -28.68
CA ALA A 40 22.15 -27.45 -30.05
C ALA A 40 23.44 -26.59 -30.18
N GLY A 41 24.06 -26.14 -29.08
CA GLY A 41 25.25 -25.29 -29.13
C GLY A 41 25.00 -23.84 -29.56
N LYS A 42 23.76 -23.33 -29.38
CA LYS A 42 23.30 -22.00 -29.85
C LYS A 42 22.88 -21.06 -28.71
N ALA A 43 23.12 -21.45 -27.46
CA ALA A 43 22.82 -20.59 -26.30
C ALA A 43 23.92 -19.55 -26.09
N THR A 44 23.64 -18.53 -25.26
CA THR A 44 24.66 -17.59 -24.81
C THR A 44 25.67 -18.30 -23.91
N ALA A 45 26.90 -17.77 -23.82
CA ALA A 45 27.99 -18.40 -23.06
C ALA A 45 27.59 -18.73 -21.61
N GLU A 46 26.77 -17.89 -20.99
CA GLU A 46 26.31 -18.03 -19.60
C GLU A 46 25.43 -19.27 -19.34
N TYR A 47 24.76 -19.78 -20.38
CA TYR A 47 23.99 -21.02 -20.31
C TYR A 47 24.66 -22.17 -21.06
N GLN A 48 25.48 -21.87 -22.06
CA GLN A 48 26.16 -22.88 -22.88
C GLN A 48 27.36 -23.50 -22.18
N ASP A 49 28.12 -22.70 -21.43
CA ASP A 49 29.32 -23.14 -20.70
C ASP A 49 28.95 -23.57 -19.28
N ALA A 50 29.40 -24.77 -18.88
CA ALA A 50 29.06 -25.35 -17.59
C ALA A 50 29.65 -24.55 -16.41
N GLU A 51 30.89 -24.04 -16.50
CA GLU A 51 31.52 -23.30 -15.41
C GLU A 51 30.83 -21.95 -15.20
N LEU A 52 30.56 -21.22 -16.29
CA LEU A 52 29.82 -19.96 -16.24
C LEU A 52 28.38 -20.15 -15.72
N PHE A 53 27.71 -21.21 -16.16
CA PHE A 53 26.37 -21.55 -15.69
C PHE A 53 26.34 -21.78 -14.18
N PHE A 54 27.25 -22.62 -13.66
CA PHE A 54 27.30 -22.92 -12.23
C PHE A 54 27.87 -21.76 -11.39
N ALA A 55 28.70 -20.89 -11.95
CA ALA A 55 29.16 -19.67 -11.29
C ALA A 55 28.00 -18.70 -10.99
N ARG A 56 27.00 -18.63 -11.89
CA ARG A 56 25.80 -17.79 -11.73
C ARG A 56 24.60 -18.52 -11.15
N THR A 57 24.71 -19.82 -10.90
CA THR A 57 23.64 -20.64 -10.31
C THR A 57 23.90 -20.86 -8.83
N TYR A 58 22.87 -20.63 -8.02
CA TYR A 58 22.85 -21.09 -6.64
C TYR A 58 22.22 -22.49 -6.59
N VAL A 59 22.97 -23.48 -6.12
CA VAL A 59 22.47 -24.85 -5.94
C VAL A 59 21.68 -24.89 -4.64
N THR A 60 20.36 -24.76 -4.76
CA THR A 60 19.42 -24.88 -3.63
C THR A 60 19.45 -26.27 -3.03
N GLU A 61 18.92 -26.44 -1.82
CA GLU A 61 18.73 -27.73 -1.16
C GLU A 61 17.94 -28.69 -2.06
N GLY A 62 16.86 -28.23 -2.68
CA GLY A 62 16.07 -29.03 -3.63
C GLY A 62 16.89 -29.46 -4.85
N MET A 63 17.66 -28.55 -5.46
CA MET A 63 18.52 -28.88 -6.59
C MET A 63 19.67 -29.82 -6.18
N ARG A 64 20.26 -29.62 -5.00
CA ARG A 64 21.32 -30.47 -4.44
C ARG A 64 20.82 -31.91 -4.28
N LEU A 65 19.65 -32.09 -3.68
CA LEU A 65 19.08 -33.42 -3.47
C LEU A 65 18.72 -34.09 -4.81
N LEU A 66 18.17 -33.33 -5.76
CA LEU A 66 17.89 -33.82 -7.10
C LEU A 66 19.16 -34.25 -7.84
N LEU A 67 20.19 -33.41 -7.84
CA LEU A 67 21.49 -33.74 -8.44
C LEU A 67 22.09 -34.97 -7.76
N GLY A 68 21.95 -35.10 -6.45
CA GLY A 68 22.34 -36.29 -5.68
C GLY A 68 21.63 -37.56 -6.17
N SER A 69 20.30 -37.55 -6.27
CA SER A 69 19.51 -38.70 -6.76
C SER A 69 19.88 -39.07 -8.21
N VAL A 70 20.14 -38.07 -9.07
CA VAL A 70 20.65 -38.32 -10.43
C VAL A 70 22.04 -38.96 -10.40
N ILE A 71 22.95 -38.50 -9.54
CA ILE A 71 24.30 -39.07 -9.38
C ILE A 71 24.23 -40.53 -8.90
N GLU A 72 23.42 -40.82 -7.88
CA GLU A 72 23.19 -42.20 -7.40
C GLU A 72 22.67 -43.11 -8.52
N ARG A 73 21.76 -42.59 -9.35
CA ARG A 73 21.18 -43.34 -10.47
C ARG A 73 22.20 -43.65 -11.55
N ILE A 74 22.90 -42.65 -12.08
CA ILE A 74 23.86 -42.86 -13.18
C ILE A 74 25.09 -43.67 -12.75
N THR A 75 25.43 -43.67 -11.45
CA THR A 75 26.51 -44.50 -10.89
C THR A 75 26.05 -45.92 -10.52
N GLY A 76 24.76 -46.23 -10.65
CA GLY A 76 24.19 -47.54 -10.33
C GLY A 76 24.12 -47.84 -8.83
N GLN A 77 24.18 -46.80 -7.98
CA GLN A 77 24.17 -46.91 -6.52
C GLN A 77 22.78 -46.78 -5.91
N GLY A 78 21.76 -46.44 -6.71
CA GLY A 78 20.41 -46.19 -6.22
C GLY A 78 19.71 -45.12 -7.04
N GLY A 79 19.09 -44.16 -6.38
CA GLY A 79 18.43 -43.02 -7.02
C GLY A 79 17.07 -43.30 -7.67
N ASP A 80 16.32 -42.23 -7.84
CA ASP A 80 14.99 -42.27 -8.42
C ASP A 80 15.07 -42.41 -9.94
N PRO A 81 14.37 -43.40 -10.55
CA PRO A 81 14.39 -43.57 -12.00
C PRO A 81 13.64 -42.47 -12.76
N VAL A 82 12.57 -41.94 -12.17
CA VAL A 82 11.68 -40.96 -12.81
C VAL A 82 11.47 -39.80 -11.86
N ILE A 83 11.81 -38.60 -12.31
CA ILE A 83 11.72 -37.38 -11.53
C ILE A 83 10.82 -36.39 -12.28
N GLN A 84 9.70 -36.05 -11.66
CA GLN A 84 8.82 -34.99 -12.13
C GLN A 84 9.25 -33.65 -11.51
N LEU A 85 9.54 -32.66 -12.35
CA LEU A 85 9.81 -31.30 -11.91
C LEU A 85 8.50 -30.53 -11.78
N GLN A 86 7.99 -30.47 -10.55
CA GLN A 86 6.96 -29.53 -10.11
C GLN A 86 7.64 -28.51 -9.19
N THR A 87 8.11 -27.39 -9.73
CA THR A 87 8.84 -26.42 -8.91
C THR A 87 7.90 -25.54 -8.12
N ALA A 88 7.75 -25.77 -6.81
CA ALA A 88 6.90 -24.91 -5.96
C ALA A 88 7.39 -23.45 -5.86
N PHE A 89 8.63 -23.13 -6.25
CA PHE A 89 9.17 -21.78 -6.13
C PHE A 89 10.21 -21.50 -7.21
N GLY A 90 9.74 -21.17 -8.43
CA GLY A 90 10.40 -20.26 -9.39
C GLY A 90 11.87 -20.51 -9.76
N GLY A 91 12.46 -21.65 -9.41
CA GLY A 91 13.84 -22.04 -9.69
C GLY A 91 14.09 -22.48 -11.13
N GLY A 92 13.09 -22.28 -12.02
CA GLY A 92 13.11 -22.65 -13.43
C GLY A 92 13.19 -24.16 -13.64
N LYS A 93 12.09 -24.79 -14.08
CA LYS A 93 12.07 -26.21 -14.47
C LYS A 93 13.18 -26.49 -15.49
N THR A 94 13.26 -25.68 -16.55
CA THR A 94 14.32 -25.70 -17.55
C THR A 94 15.72 -25.42 -16.97
N HIS A 95 15.86 -24.53 -15.99
CA HIS A 95 17.14 -24.22 -15.35
C HIS A 95 17.67 -25.42 -14.54
N THR A 96 16.78 -26.15 -13.87
CA THR A 96 17.12 -27.41 -13.19
C THR A 96 17.50 -28.51 -14.19
N LEU A 97 16.78 -28.63 -15.31
CA LEU A 97 17.15 -29.56 -16.39
C LEU A 97 18.53 -29.22 -16.95
N LEU A 98 18.87 -27.94 -17.10
CA LEU A 98 20.21 -27.50 -17.53
C LEU A 98 21.32 -27.85 -16.54
N ALA A 99 21.07 -27.73 -15.23
CA ALA A 99 22.04 -28.15 -14.23
C ALA A 99 22.36 -29.64 -14.35
N VAL A 100 21.34 -30.47 -14.56
CA VAL A 100 21.51 -31.92 -14.82
C VAL A 100 22.23 -32.16 -16.15
N TYR A 101 21.84 -31.45 -17.21
CA TYR A 101 22.47 -31.54 -18.53
C TYR A 101 23.98 -31.30 -18.45
N HIS A 102 24.40 -30.17 -17.86
CA HIS A 102 25.81 -29.81 -17.72
C HIS A 102 26.59 -30.79 -16.85
N MET A 103 26.01 -31.24 -15.74
CA MET A 103 26.62 -32.23 -14.87
C MET A 103 26.85 -33.56 -15.61
N ALA A 104 25.88 -34.01 -16.41
CA ALA A 104 25.88 -35.33 -17.03
C ALA A 104 26.64 -35.42 -18.35
N LYS A 105 26.63 -34.33 -19.15
CA LYS A 105 27.35 -34.27 -20.42
C LYS A 105 28.87 -34.38 -20.21
N GLY A 106 29.36 -33.90 -19.07
CA GLY A 106 30.75 -34.11 -18.64
C GLY A 106 31.80 -33.38 -19.47
N GLU A 107 31.42 -32.32 -20.21
CA GLU A 107 32.36 -31.46 -20.95
C GLU A 107 33.40 -30.83 -20.01
N VAL A 108 32.97 -30.50 -18.79
CA VAL A 108 33.83 -30.07 -17.69
C VAL A 108 33.71 -31.11 -16.58
N ALA A 109 34.84 -31.51 -16.01
CA ALA A 109 34.84 -32.52 -14.97
C ALA A 109 34.12 -31.99 -13.72
N ALA A 110 33.03 -32.65 -13.29
CA ALA A 110 32.16 -32.14 -12.23
C ALA A 110 32.88 -31.78 -10.91
N HIS A 111 34.03 -32.41 -10.62
CA HIS A 111 34.84 -32.11 -9.43
C HIS A 111 35.62 -30.78 -9.51
N THR A 112 35.76 -30.17 -10.68
CA THR A 112 36.36 -28.83 -10.84
C THR A 112 35.34 -27.72 -10.58
N ILE A 113 34.06 -28.00 -10.81
CA ILE A 113 32.96 -27.06 -10.61
C ILE A 113 32.65 -26.92 -9.12
N ASP A 114 32.96 -25.76 -8.55
CA ASP A 114 32.80 -25.50 -7.11
C ASP A 114 31.38 -25.77 -6.59
N ALA A 115 30.35 -25.44 -7.37
CA ALA A 115 28.96 -25.65 -7.00
C ALA A 115 28.56 -27.13 -6.88
N LEU A 116 29.26 -28.04 -7.58
CA LEU A 116 28.98 -29.48 -7.56
C LEU A 116 29.81 -30.26 -6.53
N LYS A 117 30.93 -29.69 -6.05
CA LYS A 117 31.81 -30.33 -5.06
C LYS A 117 31.08 -30.81 -3.80
N PRO A 118 30.16 -30.04 -3.18
CA PRO A 118 29.43 -30.50 -2.00
C PRO A 118 28.55 -31.72 -2.30
N VAL A 119 27.86 -31.70 -3.45
CA VAL A 119 26.98 -32.80 -3.89
C VAL A 119 27.77 -34.08 -4.11
N LEU A 120 28.91 -33.99 -4.81
CA LEU A 120 29.80 -35.13 -5.06
C LEU A 120 30.37 -35.73 -3.78
N ARG A 121 30.75 -34.88 -2.82
CA ARG A 121 31.30 -35.33 -1.53
C ARG A 121 30.26 -36.08 -0.70
N GLU A 122 29.05 -35.56 -0.64
CA GLU A 122 27.94 -36.19 0.08
C GLU A 122 27.60 -37.57 -0.49
N GLN A 123 27.62 -37.70 -1.82
CA GLN A 123 27.39 -38.96 -2.51
C GLN A 123 28.61 -39.90 -2.51
N GLY A 124 29.77 -39.46 -1.99
CA GLY A 124 31.00 -40.26 -1.98
C GLY A 124 31.57 -40.54 -3.38
N VAL A 125 31.16 -39.79 -4.41
CA VAL A 125 31.55 -40.00 -5.81
C VAL A 125 32.68 -39.05 -6.19
N LYS A 126 33.81 -39.60 -6.66
CA LYS A 126 34.96 -38.81 -7.12
C LYS A 126 34.88 -38.41 -8.58
N GLN A 127 34.32 -39.26 -9.42
CA GLN A 127 34.16 -39.06 -10.86
C GLN A 127 32.81 -39.63 -11.30
N LEU A 128 32.11 -38.87 -12.14
CA LEU A 128 30.87 -39.31 -12.74
C LEU A 128 31.18 -40.16 -13.99
N PRO A 129 30.41 -41.23 -14.26
CA PRO A 129 30.51 -41.93 -15.53
C PRO A 129 30.05 -41.01 -16.66
N ALA A 130 30.62 -41.18 -17.85
CA ALA A 130 30.11 -40.50 -19.03
C ALA A 130 28.68 -40.99 -19.32
N ALA A 131 27.70 -40.11 -19.16
CA ALA A 131 26.30 -40.42 -19.40
C ALA A 131 25.86 -39.87 -20.76
N ARG A 132 25.07 -40.64 -21.50
CA ARG A 132 24.41 -40.12 -22.71
C ARG A 132 23.19 -39.31 -22.31
N VAL A 133 23.04 -38.13 -22.91
CA VAL A 133 21.94 -37.22 -22.59
C VAL A 133 21.03 -37.06 -23.81
N ALA A 134 19.77 -37.44 -23.67
CA ALA A 134 18.72 -37.15 -24.65
C ALA A 134 17.84 -36.01 -24.15
N VAL A 135 17.57 -35.03 -25.01
CA VAL A 135 16.77 -33.85 -24.75
C VAL A 135 15.56 -33.85 -25.68
N LEU A 136 14.36 -33.82 -25.11
CA LEU A 136 13.09 -33.72 -25.82
C LEU A 136 12.38 -32.44 -25.37
N ASP A 137 12.34 -31.42 -26.23
CA ASP A 137 11.67 -30.14 -25.93
C ASP A 137 10.33 -30.07 -26.65
N GLY A 138 9.24 -30.03 -25.88
CA GLY A 138 7.89 -30.03 -26.42
C GLY A 138 7.46 -28.75 -27.14
N ILE A 139 8.20 -27.65 -27.00
CA ILE A 139 8.01 -26.42 -27.78
C ILE A 139 8.76 -26.53 -29.11
N GLN A 140 9.95 -27.13 -29.11
CA GLN A 140 10.74 -27.32 -30.33
C GLN A 140 10.13 -28.37 -31.26
N LEU A 141 9.52 -29.41 -30.69
CA LEU A 141 8.99 -30.55 -31.44
C LEU A 141 7.59 -30.26 -31.99
N ALA A 142 7.41 -30.58 -33.27
CA ALA A 142 6.15 -30.39 -33.98
C ALA A 142 5.56 -31.76 -34.39
N PRO A 143 4.32 -32.10 -33.99
CA PRO A 143 3.71 -33.41 -34.24
C PRO A 143 3.65 -33.87 -35.70
N ASP A 144 3.61 -32.95 -36.67
CA ASP A 144 3.48 -33.30 -38.09
C ASP A 144 4.72 -32.99 -38.95
N GLN A 145 5.78 -32.46 -38.34
CA GLN A 145 7.01 -32.09 -39.03
C GLN A 145 8.17 -32.96 -38.54
N PRO A 146 8.59 -33.97 -39.33
CA PRO A 146 9.70 -34.83 -38.95
C PRO A 146 11.01 -34.05 -38.87
N ALA A 147 11.81 -34.34 -37.84
CA ALA A 147 13.17 -33.84 -37.76
C ALA A 147 14.07 -34.62 -38.72
N VAL A 148 15.01 -33.94 -39.36
CA VAL A 148 16.03 -34.59 -40.19
C VAL A 148 17.33 -34.63 -39.41
N MET A 149 17.75 -35.84 -39.03
CA MET A 149 18.94 -36.09 -38.22
C MET A 149 19.87 -37.03 -39.00
N ASP A 150 21.02 -36.52 -39.45
CA ASP A 150 21.96 -37.23 -40.32
C ASP A 150 21.30 -37.90 -41.54
N GLY A 151 20.36 -37.19 -42.17
CA GLY A 151 19.61 -37.67 -43.34
C GLY A 151 18.46 -38.64 -43.02
N ILE A 152 18.29 -39.04 -41.76
CA ILE A 152 17.16 -39.87 -41.30
C ILE A 152 16.00 -38.95 -40.93
N LYS A 153 14.81 -39.22 -41.46
CA LYS A 153 13.57 -38.56 -41.05
C LYS A 153 13.03 -39.24 -39.80
N VAL A 154 12.97 -38.50 -38.70
CA VAL A 154 12.51 -38.96 -37.39
C VAL A 154 11.18 -38.27 -37.09
N ASN A 155 10.12 -39.05 -36.92
CA ASN A 155 8.76 -38.53 -36.83
C ASN A 155 8.29 -38.33 -35.38
N THR A 156 8.76 -39.15 -34.44
CA THR A 156 8.15 -39.29 -33.11
C THR A 156 9.11 -39.00 -31.95
N LEU A 157 8.57 -38.84 -30.73
CA LEU A 157 9.38 -38.68 -29.51
C LEU A 157 10.30 -39.87 -29.24
N TRP A 158 9.81 -41.09 -29.46
CA TRP A 158 10.62 -42.30 -29.27
C TRP A 158 11.69 -42.47 -30.35
N GLY A 159 11.40 -42.04 -31.58
CA GLY A 159 12.40 -41.96 -32.65
C GLY A 159 13.52 -40.99 -32.29
N GLN A 160 13.16 -39.81 -31.80
CA GLN A 160 14.12 -38.79 -31.33
C GLN A 160 14.97 -39.32 -30.18
N LEU A 161 14.34 -39.91 -29.17
CA LEU A 161 15.01 -40.50 -28.03
C LEU A 161 16.05 -41.55 -28.46
N ALA A 162 15.64 -42.50 -29.28
CA ALA A 162 16.52 -43.58 -29.73
C ALA A 162 17.70 -43.03 -30.55
N TRP A 163 17.43 -42.10 -31.49
CA TRP A 163 18.48 -41.49 -32.29
C TRP A 163 19.47 -40.69 -31.43
N GLN A 164 19.01 -39.91 -30.45
CA GLN A 164 19.92 -39.14 -29.59
C GLN A 164 20.79 -40.03 -28.68
N LEU A 165 20.27 -41.18 -28.22
CA LEU A 165 21.03 -42.10 -27.37
C LEU A 165 22.02 -42.99 -28.14
N GLY A 166 21.70 -43.39 -29.37
CA GLY A 166 22.46 -44.41 -30.10
C GLY A 166 22.62 -44.20 -31.59
N GLY A 167 22.26 -43.03 -32.10
CA GLY A 167 22.30 -42.68 -33.52
C GLY A 167 21.42 -43.59 -34.38
N ALA A 168 21.85 -43.80 -35.62
CA ALA A 168 21.14 -44.64 -36.59
C ALA A 168 20.90 -46.09 -36.12
N LYS A 169 21.79 -46.64 -35.27
CA LYS A 169 21.68 -48.02 -34.77
C LYS A 169 20.50 -48.18 -33.80
N ALA A 170 20.38 -47.28 -32.82
CA ALA A 170 19.24 -47.30 -31.91
C ALA A 170 17.94 -46.90 -32.60
N TYR A 171 17.97 -45.92 -33.52
CA TYR A 171 16.79 -45.57 -34.32
C TYR A 171 16.25 -46.76 -35.13
N ALA A 172 17.13 -47.63 -35.66
CA ALA A 172 16.70 -48.81 -36.41
C ALA A 172 15.79 -49.75 -35.61
N LEU A 173 15.98 -49.85 -34.29
CA LEU A 173 15.15 -50.67 -33.40
C LEU A 173 13.72 -50.14 -33.29
N VAL A 174 13.53 -48.82 -33.35
CA VAL A 174 12.21 -48.18 -33.24
C VAL A 174 11.67 -47.71 -34.60
N LYS A 175 12.34 -48.02 -35.71
CA LYS A 175 12.02 -47.48 -37.03
C LYS A 175 10.57 -47.76 -37.45
N GLU A 176 10.07 -48.97 -37.24
CA GLU A 176 8.69 -49.34 -37.57
C GLU A 176 7.68 -48.59 -36.69
N SER A 177 7.95 -48.47 -35.38
CA SER A 177 7.16 -47.68 -34.45
C SER A 177 7.16 -46.19 -34.82
N ASP A 178 8.30 -45.63 -35.23
CA ASP A 178 8.45 -44.25 -35.68
C ASP A 178 7.69 -43.98 -36.99
N HIS A 179 7.71 -44.91 -37.95
CA HIS A 179 6.96 -44.76 -39.21
C HIS A 179 5.45 -44.92 -39.00
N SER A 180 5.04 -45.83 -38.13
CA SER A 180 3.63 -46.05 -37.82
C SER A 180 3.08 -44.99 -36.87
N GLY A 181 3.90 -44.26 -36.11
CA GLY A 181 3.39 -43.36 -35.07
C GLY A 181 2.72 -44.10 -33.90
N THR A 182 3.01 -45.40 -33.74
CA THR A 182 2.53 -46.23 -32.63
C THR A 182 3.66 -46.42 -31.60
N SER A 183 3.34 -46.28 -30.32
CA SER A 183 4.32 -46.41 -29.23
C SER A 183 5.05 -47.76 -29.28
N PRO A 184 6.39 -47.79 -29.13
CA PRO A 184 7.11 -49.04 -28.87
C PRO A 184 6.72 -49.61 -27.49
N GLY A 185 6.93 -50.91 -27.32
CA GLY A 185 6.76 -51.59 -26.04
C GLY A 185 7.89 -51.29 -25.06
N LYS A 186 7.61 -51.44 -23.76
CA LYS A 186 8.58 -51.15 -22.69
C LYS A 186 9.86 -51.99 -22.76
N ASP A 187 9.79 -53.24 -23.21
CA ASP A 187 10.97 -54.12 -23.22
C ASP A 187 11.98 -53.67 -24.28
N LEU A 188 11.51 -53.21 -25.44
CA LEU A 188 12.34 -52.60 -26.48
C LEU A 188 12.98 -51.30 -26.00
N LEU A 189 12.21 -50.45 -25.30
CA LEU A 189 12.75 -49.23 -24.70
C LEU A 189 13.81 -49.56 -23.63
N ALA A 190 13.57 -50.56 -22.78
CA ALA A 190 14.53 -51.00 -21.77
C ALA A 190 15.81 -51.56 -22.41
N GLU A 191 15.70 -52.30 -23.53
CA GLU A 191 16.85 -52.77 -24.31
C GLU A 191 17.70 -51.59 -24.81
N ILE A 192 17.07 -50.58 -25.41
CA ILE A 192 17.78 -49.38 -25.90
C ILE A 192 18.47 -48.66 -24.74
N LEU A 193 17.77 -48.43 -23.63
CA LEU A 193 18.34 -47.77 -22.46
C LEU A 193 19.49 -48.56 -21.84
N HIS A 194 19.40 -49.90 -21.81
CA HIS A 194 20.46 -50.76 -21.29
C HIS A 194 21.70 -50.76 -22.21
N GLN A 195 21.51 -50.90 -23.53
CA GLN A 195 22.60 -50.86 -24.51
C GLN A 195 23.31 -49.50 -24.53
N HIS A 196 22.59 -48.43 -24.17
CA HIS A 196 23.09 -47.07 -24.27
C HIS A 196 23.34 -46.36 -22.94
N GLY A 197 23.24 -47.06 -21.81
CA GLY A 197 23.45 -46.54 -20.46
C GLY A 197 24.94 -46.41 -20.05
N PRO A 198 25.28 -45.59 -19.03
CA PRO A 198 24.38 -44.71 -18.27
C PRO A 198 23.76 -43.62 -19.15
N CYS A 199 22.48 -43.33 -18.93
CA CYS A 199 21.77 -42.34 -19.74
C CYS A 199 20.80 -41.49 -18.93
N ILE A 200 20.63 -40.25 -19.40
CA ILE A 200 19.72 -39.26 -18.85
C ILE A 200 18.77 -38.82 -19.96
N ILE A 201 17.48 -38.83 -19.66
CA ILE A 201 16.43 -38.35 -20.55
C ILE A 201 15.84 -37.09 -19.91
N LEU A 202 15.96 -35.96 -20.60
CA LEU A 202 15.43 -34.67 -20.17
C LEU A 202 14.27 -34.30 -21.10
N ILE A 203 13.07 -34.19 -20.55
CA ILE A 203 11.88 -33.77 -21.29
C ILE A 203 11.44 -32.41 -20.77
N ASP A 204 11.53 -31.39 -21.60
CA ASP A 204 11.03 -30.06 -21.27
C ASP A 204 9.68 -29.80 -21.96
N GLU A 205 8.78 -29.12 -21.28
CA GLU A 205 7.47 -28.66 -21.80
C GLU A 205 6.64 -29.78 -22.46
N LEU A 206 6.59 -30.96 -21.84
CA LEU A 206 5.91 -32.15 -22.40
C LEU A 206 4.42 -31.90 -22.71
N VAL A 207 3.73 -31.15 -21.85
CA VAL A 207 2.31 -30.78 -22.07
C VAL A 207 2.16 -29.93 -23.33
N ALA A 208 3.12 -29.06 -23.64
CA ALA A 208 3.08 -28.22 -24.84
C ALA A 208 3.12 -29.06 -26.13
N TYR A 209 3.81 -30.20 -26.13
CA TYR A 209 3.79 -31.16 -27.23
C TYR A 209 2.47 -31.94 -27.29
N VAL A 210 2.08 -32.57 -26.17
CA VAL A 210 0.92 -33.48 -26.14
C VAL A 210 -0.40 -32.75 -26.40
N ARG A 211 -0.53 -31.48 -25.99
CA ARG A 211 -1.77 -30.70 -26.20
C ARG A 211 -2.04 -30.38 -27.68
N GLN A 212 -1.05 -30.51 -28.56
CA GLN A 212 -1.19 -30.26 -30.00
C GLN A 212 -1.95 -31.40 -30.72
N PHE A 213 -2.13 -32.56 -30.09
CA PHE A 213 -2.80 -33.71 -30.70
C PHE A 213 -4.33 -33.60 -30.56
N GLU A 214 -4.99 -33.33 -31.68
CA GLU A 214 -6.44 -33.28 -31.81
C GLU A 214 -7.08 -34.69 -31.76
N GLU A 215 -8.30 -34.76 -31.25
CA GLU A 215 -9.05 -36.02 -31.16
C GLU A 215 -9.48 -36.51 -32.55
N GLY A 216 -9.31 -37.79 -32.83
CA GLY A 216 -9.65 -38.39 -34.13
C GLY A 216 -8.67 -38.09 -35.28
N GLN A 217 -7.64 -37.25 -35.06
CA GLN A 217 -6.60 -37.00 -36.04
C GLN A 217 -5.33 -37.83 -35.77
N ARG A 218 -4.62 -38.17 -36.84
CA ARG A 218 -3.33 -38.86 -36.79
C ARG A 218 -2.27 -37.99 -37.46
N TYR A 219 -1.21 -37.69 -36.72
CA TYR A 219 -0.04 -36.98 -37.20
C TYR A 219 1.12 -37.96 -37.40
N LYS A 220 2.19 -37.52 -38.05
CA LYS A 220 3.42 -38.34 -38.17
C LYS A 220 4.02 -38.70 -36.81
N GLY A 221 3.92 -37.80 -35.84
CA GLY A 221 4.31 -37.99 -34.44
C GLY A 221 3.36 -38.89 -33.63
N GLY A 222 2.37 -39.50 -34.28
CA GLY A 222 1.40 -40.41 -33.66
C GLY A 222 0.08 -39.75 -33.30
N THR A 223 -0.55 -40.25 -32.24
CA THR A 223 -1.81 -39.74 -31.68
C THR A 223 -1.64 -39.34 -30.22
N TYR A 224 -2.63 -38.67 -29.64
CA TYR A 224 -2.67 -38.35 -28.21
C TYR A 224 -2.43 -39.59 -27.34
N ASP A 225 -3.20 -40.66 -27.57
CA ASP A 225 -3.09 -41.91 -26.79
C ASP A 225 -1.77 -42.64 -27.03
N SER A 226 -1.21 -42.57 -28.24
CA SER A 226 0.10 -43.17 -28.54
C SER A 226 1.21 -42.49 -27.75
N ASN A 227 1.15 -41.17 -27.61
CA ASN A 227 2.13 -40.42 -26.82
C ASN A 227 1.97 -40.67 -25.31
N LEU A 228 0.75 -40.78 -24.79
CA LEU A 228 0.52 -41.19 -23.40
C LEU A 228 1.02 -42.62 -23.13
N SER A 229 0.75 -43.55 -24.06
CA SER A 229 1.24 -44.92 -23.99
C SER A 229 2.77 -44.99 -24.01
N PHE A 230 3.41 -44.16 -24.84
CA PHE A 230 4.86 -44.03 -24.88
C PHE A 230 5.42 -43.53 -23.56
N MET A 231 4.83 -42.49 -22.97
CA MET A 231 5.28 -41.98 -21.67
C MET A 231 5.19 -43.05 -20.58
N GLN A 232 4.09 -43.81 -20.52
CA GLN A 232 3.95 -44.92 -19.60
C GLN A 232 5.02 -46.01 -19.84
N ALA A 233 5.20 -46.44 -21.08
CA ALA A 233 6.18 -47.47 -21.44
C ALA A 233 7.62 -47.03 -21.14
N LEU A 234 7.94 -45.75 -21.41
CA LEU A 234 9.24 -45.17 -21.13
C LEU A 234 9.53 -45.14 -19.63
N MET A 235 8.57 -44.71 -18.80
CA MET A 235 8.75 -44.70 -17.35
C MET A 235 8.96 -46.11 -16.78
N GLU A 236 8.24 -47.11 -17.28
CA GLU A 236 8.45 -48.51 -16.88
C GLU A 236 9.83 -49.04 -17.31
N ALA A 237 10.28 -48.69 -18.51
CA ALA A 237 11.59 -49.06 -19.03
C ALA A 237 12.74 -48.42 -18.23
N VAL A 238 12.65 -47.13 -17.92
CA VAL A 238 13.66 -46.41 -17.12
C VAL A 238 13.78 -47.02 -15.73
N ARG A 239 12.66 -47.43 -15.11
CA ARG A 239 12.67 -48.12 -13.82
C ARG A 239 13.43 -49.45 -13.87
N ALA A 240 13.29 -50.20 -14.97
CA ALA A 240 13.93 -51.50 -15.14
C ALA A 240 15.45 -51.41 -15.39
N VAL A 241 15.95 -50.25 -15.85
CA VAL A 241 17.38 -50.04 -16.16
C VAL A 241 18.06 -49.27 -15.00
N PRO A 242 18.97 -49.90 -14.23
CA PRO A 242 19.53 -49.30 -13.00
C PRO A 242 20.27 -47.98 -13.18
N ASN A 243 20.84 -47.73 -14.36
CA ASN A 243 21.66 -46.56 -14.68
C ASN A 243 20.99 -45.63 -15.71
N ALA A 244 19.66 -45.66 -15.80
CA ALA A 244 18.86 -44.73 -16.60
C ALA A 244 18.00 -43.84 -15.68
N VAL A 245 17.90 -42.55 -16.02
CA VAL A 245 17.04 -41.58 -15.32
C VAL A 245 16.24 -40.73 -16.31
N LEU A 246 14.98 -40.46 -15.99
CA LEU A 246 14.09 -39.58 -16.72
C LEU A 246 13.70 -38.38 -15.85
N LEU A 247 13.94 -37.17 -16.35
CA LEU A 247 13.44 -35.93 -15.77
C LEU A 247 12.46 -35.29 -16.74
N ALA A 248 11.27 -34.94 -16.26
CA ALA A 248 10.26 -34.28 -17.08
C ALA A 248 9.72 -33.04 -16.38
N SER A 249 9.62 -31.92 -17.11
CA SER A 249 8.94 -30.71 -16.65
C SER A 249 7.45 -30.77 -17.00
N LEU A 250 6.61 -30.47 -16.01
CA LEU A 250 5.17 -30.33 -16.19
C LEU A 250 4.71 -28.95 -15.67
N PRO A 251 3.69 -28.34 -16.31
CA PRO A 251 3.02 -27.14 -15.81
C PRO A 251 2.59 -27.28 -14.34
N GLU A 252 2.65 -26.18 -13.58
CA GLU A 252 2.28 -26.18 -12.16
C GLU A 252 0.78 -25.99 -11.93
N SER A 253 0.06 -25.46 -12.92
CA SER A 253 -1.35 -25.15 -12.80
C SER A 253 -2.09 -25.31 -14.13
N ASP A 254 -3.41 -25.46 -14.02
CA ASP A 254 -4.33 -25.45 -15.17
C ASP A 254 -4.16 -24.19 -16.05
N LYS A 255 -3.76 -23.05 -15.45
CA LYS A 255 -3.49 -21.80 -16.18
C LYS A 255 -2.29 -21.93 -17.13
N GLU A 256 -1.22 -22.60 -16.70
CA GLU A 256 0.00 -22.78 -17.49
C GLU A 256 -0.15 -23.84 -18.60
N ALA A 257 -1.04 -24.82 -18.41
CA ALA A 257 -1.19 -25.94 -19.34
C ALA A 257 -1.69 -25.48 -20.74
N GLY A 258 -2.42 -24.37 -20.80
CA GLY A 258 -2.89 -23.71 -22.03
C GLY A 258 -4.08 -24.39 -22.69
N GLY A 259 -5.26 -23.87 -22.40
CA GLY A 259 -6.54 -24.33 -22.94
C GLY A 259 -7.03 -25.64 -22.33
N ALA A 260 -8.27 -26.03 -22.65
CA ALA A 260 -8.91 -27.22 -22.10
C ALA A 260 -8.11 -28.51 -22.40
N ARG A 261 -7.54 -28.62 -23.61
CA ARG A 261 -6.73 -29.77 -24.01
C ARG A 261 -5.40 -29.85 -23.26
N GLY A 262 -4.78 -28.71 -22.97
CA GLY A 262 -3.60 -28.63 -22.12
C GLY A 262 -3.87 -29.14 -20.71
N VAL A 263 -4.97 -28.70 -20.10
CA VAL A 263 -5.40 -29.16 -18.77
C VAL A 263 -5.65 -30.67 -18.76
N GLN A 264 -6.29 -31.21 -19.80
CA GLN A 264 -6.50 -32.65 -19.94
C GLN A 264 -5.18 -33.42 -20.06
N ALA A 265 -4.25 -32.93 -20.89
CA ALA A 265 -2.92 -33.52 -21.04
C ALA A 265 -2.13 -33.50 -19.73
N LEU A 266 -2.16 -32.38 -19.01
CA LEU A 266 -1.53 -32.24 -17.69
C LEU A 266 -2.08 -33.30 -16.72
N ARG A 267 -3.40 -33.36 -16.53
CA ARG A 267 -4.02 -34.33 -15.60
C ARG A 267 -3.75 -35.78 -15.97
N ALA A 268 -3.73 -36.09 -17.27
CA ALA A 268 -3.40 -37.43 -17.75
C ALA A 268 -1.94 -37.79 -17.43
N LEU A 269 -0.99 -36.90 -17.73
CA LEU A 269 0.43 -37.11 -17.43
C LEU A 269 0.67 -37.19 -15.92
N GLU A 270 0.10 -36.28 -15.12
CA GLU A 270 0.16 -36.32 -13.66
C GLU A 270 -0.30 -37.65 -13.08
N HIS A 271 -1.38 -38.24 -13.61
CA HIS A 271 -1.85 -39.54 -13.16
C HIS A 271 -0.78 -40.65 -13.31
N TYR A 272 0.00 -40.60 -14.39
CA TYR A 272 1.08 -41.57 -14.61
C TYR A 272 2.31 -41.27 -13.74
N PHE A 273 2.68 -40.01 -13.56
CA PHE A 273 3.81 -39.61 -12.71
C PHE A 273 3.54 -39.79 -11.21
N GLN A 274 2.31 -39.56 -10.73
CA GLN A 274 1.92 -39.69 -9.31
C GLN A 274 2.18 -41.09 -8.73
N ARG A 275 2.15 -42.13 -9.56
CA ARG A 275 2.43 -43.50 -9.13
C ARG A 275 3.91 -43.78 -8.87
N LEU A 276 4.80 -42.83 -9.19
CA LEU A 276 6.24 -43.06 -9.32
C LEU A 276 7.12 -41.98 -8.65
N GLN A 277 6.54 -41.01 -7.94
CA GLN A 277 7.21 -39.76 -7.60
C GLN A 277 7.95 -39.78 -6.25
N ALA A 278 9.16 -39.19 -6.22
CA ALA A 278 9.78 -38.64 -5.03
C ALA A 278 9.43 -37.14 -4.93
N VAL A 279 8.79 -36.71 -3.83
CA VAL A 279 8.37 -35.32 -3.63
C VAL A 279 9.58 -34.48 -3.19
N TRP A 280 10.01 -33.54 -4.03
CA TRP A 280 11.11 -32.63 -3.72
C TRP A 280 10.64 -31.37 -3.00
N LYS A 281 11.51 -30.84 -2.14
CA LYS A 281 11.23 -29.71 -1.25
C LYS A 281 11.19 -28.38 -2.03
N ALA A 282 10.22 -27.54 -1.68
CA ALA A 282 10.12 -26.14 -2.09
C ALA A 282 11.38 -25.33 -1.72
N VAL A 283 11.83 -24.45 -2.61
CA VAL A 283 12.91 -23.48 -2.33
C VAL A 283 12.43 -22.53 -1.23
N SER A 284 13.25 -22.34 -0.19
CA SER A 284 12.97 -21.42 0.90
C SER A 284 13.19 -19.95 0.49
N SER A 285 12.62 -19.02 1.25
CA SER A 285 12.84 -17.58 1.06
C SER A 285 14.32 -17.19 1.21
N GLU A 286 15.06 -17.82 2.11
CA GLU A 286 16.50 -17.60 2.31
C GLU A 286 17.31 -17.97 1.05
N GLU A 287 16.98 -19.08 0.40
CA GLU A 287 17.65 -19.51 -0.84
C GLU A 287 17.32 -18.61 -2.04
N SER A 288 16.15 -17.98 -2.02
CA SER A 288 15.74 -17.04 -3.06
C SER A 288 16.66 -15.81 -3.11
N PHE A 289 17.20 -15.38 -1.96
CA PHE A 289 18.13 -14.25 -1.88
C PHE A 289 19.44 -14.55 -2.61
N GLU A 290 20.00 -15.74 -2.38
CA GLU A 290 21.25 -16.18 -3.02
C GLU A 290 21.10 -16.33 -4.54
N ILE A 291 19.94 -16.78 -5.01
CA ILE A 291 19.63 -16.84 -6.44
C ILE A 291 19.72 -15.45 -7.07
N VAL A 292 19.06 -14.46 -6.47
CA VAL A 292 19.05 -13.08 -6.97
C VAL A 292 20.45 -12.47 -6.89
N ARG A 293 21.14 -12.65 -5.76
CA ARG A 293 22.50 -12.12 -5.55
C ARG A 293 23.47 -12.63 -6.61
N ARG A 294 23.56 -13.95 -6.83
CA ARG A 294 24.50 -14.52 -7.81
C ARG A 294 24.19 -14.13 -9.25
N ARG A 295 22.91 -13.92 -9.56
CA ARG A 295 22.47 -13.51 -10.90
C ARG A 295 22.72 -12.05 -11.20
N LEU A 296 22.72 -11.17 -10.20
CA LEU A 296 22.84 -9.73 -10.41
C LEU A 296 24.21 -9.16 -10.04
N PHE A 297 24.97 -9.86 -9.18
CA PHE A 297 26.29 -9.42 -8.68
C PHE A 297 27.39 -10.42 -8.97
N GLN A 298 28.60 -9.88 -9.16
CA GLN A 298 29.84 -10.63 -9.20
C GLN A 298 30.17 -11.21 -7.81
N GLY A 299 31.13 -12.14 -7.77
CA GLY A 299 31.62 -12.70 -6.50
C GLY A 299 32.21 -11.62 -5.58
N ILE A 300 31.68 -11.51 -4.36
CA ILE A 300 32.14 -10.54 -3.37
C ILE A 300 33.43 -11.05 -2.71
N GLN A 301 34.53 -10.34 -2.92
CA GLN A 301 35.83 -10.71 -2.37
C GLN A 301 35.99 -10.28 -0.91
N ASP A 302 35.51 -9.08 -0.54
CA ASP A 302 35.64 -8.54 0.80
C ASP A 302 34.50 -8.97 1.72
N GLN A 303 34.59 -10.21 2.21
CA GLN A 303 33.62 -10.78 3.14
C GLN A 303 33.66 -10.15 4.54
N GLU A 304 34.76 -9.50 4.94
CA GLU A 304 34.82 -8.84 6.23
C GLU A 304 34.06 -7.51 6.21
N ALA A 305 34.12 -6.76 5.11
CA ALA A 305 33.33 -5.55 4.93
C ALA A 305 31.81 -5.86 4.94
N VAL A 306 31.38 -6.97 4.33
CA VAL A 306 29.98 -7.45 4.43
C VAL A 306 29.60 -7.68 5.89
N ARG A 307 30.41 -8.45 6.63
CA ARG A 307 30.16 -8.73 8.06
C ARG A 307 30.16 -7.45 8.90
N GLU A 308 31.02 -6.48 8.60
CA GLU A 308 31.05 -5.19 9.29
C GLU A 308 29.72 -4.45 9.12
N VAL A 309 29.22 -4.34 7.88
CA VAL A 309 27.92 -3.71 7.59
C VAL A 309 26.77 -4.44 8.28
N CYS A 310 26.68 -5.76 8.12
CA CYS A 310 25.60 -6.56 8.73
C CYS A 310 25.63 -6.49 10.26
N ARG A 311 26.81 -6.50 10.90
CA ARG A 311 26.94 -6.30 12.35
C ARG A 311 26.51 -4.91 12.78
N ALA A 312 26.77 -3.88 11.98
CA ALA A 312 26.32 -2.52 12.28
C ALA A 312 24.79 -2.41 12.25
N PHE A 313 24.13 -3.05 11.26
CA PHE A 313 22.68 -3.18 11.23
C PHE A 313 22.14 -4.00 12.41
N ALA A 314 22.75 -5.13 12.75
CA ALA A 314 22.34 -5.95 13.90
C ALA A 314 22.42 -5.15 15.21
N LYS A 315 23.50 -4.38 15.42
CA LYS A 315 23.64 -3.47 16.57
C LYS A 315 22.57 -2.37 16.56
N TYR A 316 22.28 -1.81 15.39
CA TYR A 316 21.22 -0.82 15.23
C TYR A 316 19.83 -1.39 15.57
N HIS A 317 19.50 -2.57 15.06
CA HIS A 317 18.26 -3.28 15.37
C HIS A 317 18.13 -3.59 16.87
N GLN A 318 19.23 -3.99 17.52
CA GLN A 318 19.25 -4.25 18.95
C GLN A 318 19.07 -2.96 19.78
N LYS A 319 19.64 -1.85 19.32
CA LYS A 319 19.48 -0.54 19.98
C LYS A 319 18.04 -0.05 19.91
N GLU A 320 17.42 -0.16 18.74
CA GLU A 320 16.06 0.31 18.46
C GLU A 320 15.01 -0.80 18.67
N LYS A 321 15.30 -1.78 19.53
CA LYS A 321 14.51 -3.01 19.70
C LYS A 321 13.03 -2.74 19.91
N ASP A 322 12.65 -1.75 20.72
CA ASP A 322 11.26 -1.51 21.11
C ASP A 322 10.41 -0.94 19.96
N GLU A 323 11.05 -0.54 18.85
CA GLU A 323 10.43 0.12 17.69
C GLU A 323 10.45 -0.75 16.43
N LEU A 324 11.14 -1.89 16.47
CA LEU A 324 11.37 -2.78 15.33
C LEU A 324 10.83 -4.20 15.60
N PRO A 325 10.56 -4.99 14.53
CA PRO A 325 10.04 -6.34 14.67
C PRO A 325 10.94 -7.23 15.54
N GLN A 326 10.35 -8.23 16.22
CA GLN A 326 11.11 -9.04 17.18
C GLN A 326 12.17 -9.91 16.49
N GLU A 327 11.88 -10.42 15.30
CA GLU A 327 12.71 -11.34 14.54
C GLU A 327 14.05 -10.74 14.11
N VAL A 328 14.14 -9.41 13.92
CA VAL A 328 15.37 -8.75 13.46
C VAL A 328 16.49 -8.77 14.51
N ARG A 329 16.13 -9.16 15.74
CA ARG A 329 17.05 -9.31 16.88
C ARG A 329 17.73 -10.68 16.91
N ASN A 330 17.21 -11.63 16.12
CA ASN A 330 17.73 -12.99 16.11
C ASN A 330 19.03 -13.06 15.29
N GLU A 331 19.99 -13.86 15.74
CA GLU A 331 21.24 -14.10 15.00
C GLU A 331 20.96 -14.63 13.59
N ARG A 332 19.93 -15.48 13.44
CA ARG A 332 19.46 -15.97 12.14
C ARG A 332 19.15 -14.84 11.15
N TYR A 333 18.52 -13.75 11.59
CA TYR A 333 18.23 -12.61 10.70
C TYR A 333 19.52 -11.92 10.24
N THR A 334 20.53 -11.84 11.11
CA THR A 334 21.86 -11.32 10.75
C THR A 334 22.53 -12.22 9.72
N THR A 335 22.47 -13.54 9.89
CA THR A 335 22.95 -14.50 8.88
C THR A 335 22.21 -14.32 7.55
N SER A 336 20.88 -14.12 7.56
CA SER A 336 20.12 -13.84 6.35
C SER A 336 20.51 -12.52 5.69
N MET A 337 20.84 -11.48 6.46
CA MET A 337 21.37 -10.22 5.91
C MET A 337 22.72 -10.44 5.21
N GLU A 338 23.62 -11.25 5.79
CA GLU A 338 24.91 -11.56 5.18
C GLU A 338 24.74 -12.33 3.85
N GLN A 339 23.81 -13.28 3.80
CA GLN A 339 23.48 -14.05 2.59
C GLN A 339 22.78 -13.22 1.50
N ALA A 340 21.93 -12.27 1.90
CA ALA A 340 21.19 -11.40 0.98
C ALA A 340 22.01 -10.20 0.49
N TYR A 341 23.14 -9.89 1.14
CA TYR A 341 23.96 -8.73 0.83
C TYR A 341 24.29 -8.63 -0.68
N PRO A 342 24.12 -7.46 -1.33
CA PRO A 342 23.89 -6.13 -0.74
C PRO A 342 22.42 -5.72 -0.54
N ILE A 343 21.48 -6.66 -0.62
CA ILE A 343 20.04 -6.38 -0.55
C ILE A 343 19.53 -6.69 0.87
N HIS A 344 18.75 -5.77 1.44
CA HIS A 344 18.17 -5.98 2.75
C HIS A 344 17.02 -7.02 2.69
N PRO A 345 16.94 -8.00 3.62
CA PRO A 345 15.92 -9.07 3.58
C PRO A 345 14.47 -8.56 3.51
N GLU A 346 14.16 -7.44 4.18
CA GLU A 346 12.83 -6.83 4.14
C GLU A 346 12.36 -6.51 2.70
N LEU A 347 13.26 -6.11 1.79
CA LEU A 347 12.92 -5.83 0.39
C LEU A 347 12.40 -7.10 -0.30
N PHE A 348 13.10 -8.22 -0.11
CA PHE A 348 12.68 -9.49 -0.68
C PHE A 348 11.43 -10.03 0.00
N GLU A 349 11.28 -9.85 1.31
CA GLU A 349 10.07 -10.27 2.02
C GLU A 349 8.83 -9.62 1.40
N ARG A 350 8.84 -8.28 1.16
CA ARG A 350 7.74 -7.60 0.47
C ARG A 350 7.51 -8.17 -0.94
N LEU A 351 8.57 -8.41 -1.72
CA LEU A 351 8.43 -8.90 -3.10
C LEU A 351 7.92 -10.35 -3.20
N TYR A 352 8.39 -11.25 -2.34
CA TYR A 352 8.00 -12.66 -2.37
C TYR A 352 6.73 -12.98 -1.59
N VAL A 353 6.37 -12.19 -0.58
CA VAL A 353 5.14 -12.38 0.19
C VAL A 353 4.00 -11.56 -0.39
N ASP A 354 4.21 -10.27 -0.62
CA ASP A 354 3.12 -9.36 -1.00
C ASP A 354 2.95 -9.27 -2.52
N TRP A 355 4.03 -9.01 -3.28
CA TRP A 355 3.91 -8.84 -4.74
C TRP A 355 3.61 -10.15 -5.46
N SER A 356 4.01 -11.28 -4.88
CA SER A 356 3.78 -12.61 -5.42
C SER A 356 2.31 -13.03 -5.44
N THR A 357 1.42 -12.27 -4.77
CA THR A 357 -0.03 -12.51 -4.81
C THR A 357 -0.70 -11.92 -6.05
N LEU A 358 0.00 -11.06 -6.81
CA LEU A 358 -0.52 -10.46 -8.04
C LEU A 358 -0.51 -11.48 -9.19
N GLU A 359 -1.62 -11.63 -9.91
CA GLU A 359 -1.81 -12.71 -10.90
C GLU A 359 -0.75 -12.75 -12.02
N ASN A 360 -0.20 -11.60 -12.40
CA ASN A 360 0.78 -11.50 -13.49
C ASN A 360 2.23 -11.39 -13.00
N PHE A 361 2.46 -11.35 -11.68
CA PHE A 361 3.80 -11.18 -11.12
C PHE A 361 4.55 -12.51 -11.04
N GLN A 362 5.47 -12.72 -11.99
CA GLN A 362 6.33 -13.91 -12.01
C GLN A 362 7.32 -13.86 -10.84
N ARG A 363 7.12 -14.67 -9.79
CA ARG A 363 7.86 -14.57 -8.51
C ARG A 363 9.38 -14.38 -8.65
N THR A 364 10.08 -15.23 -9.39
CA THR A 364 11.55 -15.12 -9.52
C THR A 364 11.98 -14.22 -10.67
N ARG A 365 11.39 -14.39 -11.85
CA ARG A 365 11.76 -13.62 -13.06
C ARG A 365 11.37 -12.15 -12.96
N GLY A 366 10.21 -11.86 -12.39
CA GLY A 366 9.74 -10.49 -12.09
C GLY A 366 10.64 -9.81 -11.06
N VAL A 367 11.03 -10.51 -9.99
CA VAL A 367 11.98 -9.98 -9.00
C VAL A 367 13.34 -9.70 -9.62
N LEU A 368 13.91 -10.65 -10.38
CA LEU A 368 15.20 -10.43 -11.07
C LEU A 368 15.14 -9.22 -12.02
N LYS A 369 14.08 -9.11 -12.81
CA LYS A 369 13.88 -8.01 -13.75
C LYS A 369 13.76 -6.65 -13.05
N LEU A 370 12.94 -6.58 -12.00
CA LEU A 370 12.79 -5.39 -11.19
C LEU A 370 14.12 -5.01 -10.52
N MET A 371 14.77 -5.97 -9.86
CA MET A 371 16.01 -5.72 -9.13
C MET A 371 17.15 -5.32 -10.07
N ALA A 372 17.24 -5.88 -11.28
CA ALA A 372 18.21 -5.44 -12.28
C ALA A 372 18.04 -3.96 -12.62
N LYS A 373 16.80 -3.49 -12.86
CA LYS A 373 16.48 -2.08 -13.11
C LYS A 373 16.83 -1.20 -11.90
N VAL A 374 16.43 -1.62 -10.70
CA VAL A 374 16.70 -0.89 -9.45
C VAL A 374 18.20 -0.75 -9.21
N ILE A 375 18.96 -1.85 -9.31
CA ILE A 375 20.40 -1.87 -9.10
C ILE A 375 21.11 -1.03 -10.16
N HIS A 376 20.74 -1.18 -11.44
CA HIS A 376 21.26 -0.35 -12.53
C HIS A 376 21.09 1.13 -12.20
N ARG A 377 19.88 1.52 -11.80
CA ARG A 377 19.56 2.92 -11.52
C ARG A 377 20.33 3.45 -10.31
N LEU A 378 20.35 2.70 -9.20
CA LEU A 378 21.09 3.08 -8.00
C LEU A 378 22.61 3.14 -8.23
N TRP A 379 23.13 2.26 -9.08
CA TRP A 379 24.54 2.26 -9.47
C TRP A 379 24.90 3.51 -10.27
N LYS A 380 24.05 3.89 -11.24
CA LYS A 380 24.23 5.09 -12.08
C LYS A 380 24.15 6.38 -11.28
N ASP A 381 23.23 6.44 -10.32
CA ASP A 381 23.04 7.63 -9.46
C ASP A 381 24.09 7.79 -8.37
N GLY A 382 24.97 6.81 -8.23
CA GLY A 382 26.03 6.88 -7.24
C GLY A 382 25.54 6.67 -5.81
N ASN A 383 24.54 5.81 -5.60
CA ASN A 383 23.96 5.59 -4.28
C ASN A 383 25.02 5.10 -3.27
N ASN A 384 25.17 5.83 -2.16
CA ASN A 384 26.19 5.57 -1.14
C ASN A 384 25.64 4.86 0.11
N ASP A 385 24.47 4.23 0.02
CA ASP A 385 23.94 3.47 1.14
C ASP A 385 24.77 2.20 1.40
N PRO A 386 24.77 1.69 2.64
CA PRO A 386 25.42 0.42 2.97
C PRO A 386 24.64 -0.82 2.49
N LEU A 387 23.33 -0.70 2.29
CA LEU A 387 22.43 -1.76 1.79
C LEU A 387 21.38 -1.17 0.86
N ILE A 388 20.86 -2.00 -0.04
CA ILE A 388 19.69 -1.70 -0.87
C ILE A 388 18.43 -2.10 -0.07
N MET A 389 17.70 -1.10 0.41
CA MET A 389 16.53 -1.24 1.28
C MET A 389 15.22 -0.90 0.53
N PRO A 390 14.03 -1.24 1.06
CA PRO A 390 12.75 -0.74 0.53
C PRO A 390 12.73 0.77 0.30
N GLY A 391 13.27 1.56 1.25
CA GLY A 391 13.36 3.01 1.13
C GLY A 391 14.29 3.52 0.02
N ASN A 392 15.13 2.65 -0.55
CA ASN A 392 16.04 3.00 -1.65
C ASN A 392 15.42 2.89 -3.03
N LEU A 393 14.23 2.30 -3.18
CA LEU A 393 13.62 2.09 -4.49
C LEU A 393 13.53 3.41 -5.28
N PRO A 394 14.17 3.51 -6.45
CA PRO A 394 14.21 4.75 -7.22
C PRO A 394 12.93 4.91 -8.04
N LEU A 395 11.80 5.17 -7.37
CA LEU A 395 10.48 5.28 -8.01
C LEU A 395 10.31 6.56 -8.84
N TYR A 396 11.23 7.52 -8.71
CA TYR A 396 11.38 8.65 -9.63
C TYR A 396 11.85 8.23 -11.03
N ASP A 397 12.49 7.07 -11.17
CA ASP A 397 12.96 6.56 -12.46
C ASP A 397 11.83 5.89 -13.25
N GLY A 398 11.65 6.29 -14.51
CA GLY A 398 10.56 5.82 -15.35
C GLY A 398 10.58 4.31 -15.60
N ASP A 399 11.76 3.70 -15.78
CA ASP A 399 11.86 2.28 -16.11
C ASP A 399 11.53 1.39 -14.91
N VAL A 400 11.95 1.81 -13.71
CA VAL A 400 11.64 1.14 -12.44
C VAL A 400 10.16 1.33 -12.09
N ARG A 401 9.65 2.57 -12.20
CA ARG A 401 8.24 2.87 -11.99
C ARG A 401 7.35 2.02 -12.89
N ASN A 402 7.58 2.08 -14.21
CA ASN A 402 6.77 1.35 -15.18
C ASN A 402 6.80 -0.16 -14.93
N GLU A 403 7.96 -0.71 -14.50
CA GLU A 403 8.05 -2.13 -14.16
C GLU A 403 7.09 -2.53 -13.03
N LEU A 404 7.03 -1.74 -11.96
CA LEU A 404 6.15 -1.99 -10.82
C LEU A 404 4.68 -1.75 -11.19
N LEU A 405 4.38 -0.67 -11.91
CA LEU A 405 3.02 -0.30 -12.28
C LEU A 405 2.38 -1.29 -13.26
N ASN A 406 3.15 -1.98 -14.09
CA ASN A 406 2.63 -3.00 -15.02
C ASN A 406 1.87 -4.14 -14.32
N TYR A 407 2.10 -4.34 -13.02
CA TYR A 407 1.43 -5.36 -12.22
C TYR A 407 0.25 -4.82 -11.40
N LEU A 408 0.09 -3.51 -11.32
CA LEU A 408 -0.91 -2.84 -10.50
C LEU A 408 -2.10 -2.34 -11.37
N PRO A 409 -3.29 -2.12 -10.76
CA PRO A 409 -4.41 -1.49 -11.46
C PRO A 409 -4.08 -0.07 -11.97
N ALA A 410 -4.88 0.46 -12.90
CA ALA A 410 -4.70 1.83 -13.37
C ALA A 410 -4.91 2.87 -12.24
N GLY A 411 -4.22 4.02 -12.31
CA GLY A 411 -4.39 5.16 -11.41
C GLY A 411 -3.25 5.41 -10.42
N TRP A 412 -2.18 4.61 -10.45
CA TRP A 412 -1.04 4.78 -9.55
C TRP A 412 -0.03 5.87 -9.96
N ASP A 413 0.05 6.25 -11.24
CA ASP A 413 0.92 7.33 -11.72
C ASP A 413 0.77 8.64 -10.91
N PRO A 414 -0.43 9.22 -10.75
CA PRO A 414 -0.59 10.46 -9.97
C PRO A 414 -0.25 10.28 -8.49
N VAL A 415 -0.44 9.08 -7.93
CA VAL A 415 -0.07 8.77 -6.54
C VAL A 415 1.45 8.79 -6.40
N LEU A 416 2.17 8.12 -7.30
CA LEU A 416 3.63 8.07 -7.26
C LEU A 416 4.25 9.45 -7.46
N GLU A 417 3.74 10.21 -8.44
CA GLU A 417 4.27 11.53 -8.77
C GLU A 417 4.05 12.55 -7.64
N ARG A 418 2.87 12.55 -7.02
CA ARG A 418 2.53 13.56 -6.01
C ARG A 418 2.89 13.16 -4.59
N ASP A 419 2.61 11.91 -4.20
CA ASP A 419 2.59 11.52 -2.78
C ASP A 419 3.74 10.58 -2.39
N ILE A 420 4.53 10.09 -3.35
CA ILE A 420 5.58 9.09 -3.06
C ILE A 420 6.98 9.57 -3.45
N ASP A 421 7.25 9.81 -4.73
CA ASP A 421 8.63 10.00 -5.19
C ASP A 421 8.80 10.81 -6.48
N GLY A 422 7.83 11.65 -6.87
CA GLY A 422 8.06 12.61 -7.95
C GLY A 422 9.00 13.76 -7.56
N ASP A 423 9.55 14.45 -8.57
CA ASP A 423 10.55 15.53 -8.42
C ASP A 423 10.06 16.71 -7.53
N ARG A 424 8.75 16.93 -7.46
CA ARG A 424 8.09 17.94 -6.61
C ARG A 424 7.00 17.32 -5.74
N SER A 425 7.20 16.05 -5.36
CA SER A 425 6.29 15.34 -4.48
C SER A 425 6.26 15.96 -3.09
N GLU A 426 5.16 15.75 -2.36
CA GLU A 426 5.00 16.24 -0.99
C GLU A 426 6.08 15.67 -0.04
N PRO A 427 6.52 14.39 -0.14
CA PRO A 427 7.67 13.91 0.62
C PRO A 427 8.96 14.71 0.36
N TRP A 428 9.20 15.11 -0.90
CA TRP A 428 10.33 15.98 -1.24
C TRP A 428 10.19 17.38 -0.62
N ALA A 429 8.98 17.94 -0.59
CA ALA A 429 8.71 19.24 0.05
C ALA A 429 8.95 19.20 1.56
N ILE A 430 8.49 18.14 2.24
CA ILE A 430 8.73 17.91 3.68
C ILE A 430 10.24 17.85 3.98
N GLU A 431 11.00 17.11 3.18
CA GLU A 431 12.47 17.00 3.32
C GLU A 431 13.19 18.33 3.06
N SER A 432 12.73 19.08 2.05
CA SER A 432 13.33 20.37 1.67
C SER A 432 13.07 21.44 2.72
N GLY A 433 11.94 21.36 3.44
CA GLY A 433 11.59 22.26 4.54
C GLY A 433 12.28 21.95 5.88
N ASP A 434 12.85 20.76 6.05
CA ASP A 434 13.52 20.34 7.30
C ASP A 434 14.83 19.58 7.01
N ALA A 435 15.96 20.26 7.20
CA ALA A 435 17.29 19.72 6.90
C ALA A 435 17.63 18.41 7.66
N ARG A 436 17.06 18.20 8.85
CA ARG A 436 17.25 16.95 9.60
C ARG A 436 16.57 15.77 8.89
N LEU A 437 15.38 15.99 8.32
CA LEU A 437 14.67 14.99 7.52
C LEU A 437 15.34 14.80 6.15
N GLY A 438 15.75 15.91 5.51
CA GLY A 438 16.42 15.90 4.22
C GLY A 438 17.75 15.16 4.23
N LYS A 439 18.56 15.28 5.29
CA LYS A 439 19.88 14.61 5.41
C LYS A 439 19.81 13.09 5.27
N VAL A 440 18.72 12.47 5.71
CA VAL A 440 18.53 11.02 5.68
C VAL A 440 17.44 10.58 4.69
N HIS A 441 16.89 11.53 3.91
CA HIS A 441 15.75 11.32 3.01
C HIS A 441 14.58 10.60 3.71
N ALA A 442 14.22 11.10 4.90
CA ALA A 442 13.28 10.42 5.79
C ALA A 442 11.90 10.20 5.15
N ALA A 443 11.34 11.22 4.50
CA ALA A 443 9.97 11.16 3.98
C ALA A 443 9.88 10.25 2.75
N ARG A 444 10.79 10.38 1.77
CA ARG A 444 10.81 9.54 0.58
C ARG A 444 11.12 8.09 0.90
N ARG A 445 12.05 7.81 1.82
CA ARG A 445 12.31 6.42 2.26
C ARG A 445 11.08 5.79 2.88
N VAL A 446 10.38 6.50 3.76
CA VAL A 446 9.15 6.00 4.38
C VAL A 446 8.06 5.82 3.32
N ALA A 447 7.88 6.77 2.41
CA ALA A 447 6.88 6.69 1.34
C ALA A 447 7.12 5.49 0.42
N ARG A 448 8.35 5.27 -0.05
CA ARG A 448 8.74 4.12 -0.89
C ARG A 448 8.51 2.79 -0.18
N THR A 449 8.85 2.71 1.11
CA THR A 449 8.63 1.50 1.93
C THR A 449 7.14 1.19 2.06
N ILE A 450 6.31 2.20 2.36
CA ILE A 450 4.85 2.01 2.47
C ILE A 450 4.28 1.59 1.11
N PHE A 451 4.70 2.22 0.01
CA PHE A 451 4.26 1.85 -1.33
C PHE A 451 4.56 0.38 -1.63
N LEU A 452 5.82 -0.03 -1.46
CA LEU A 452 6.23 -1.41 -1.72
C LEU A 452 5.43 -2.42 -0.88
N GLY A 453 5.19 -2.13 0.40
CA GLY A 453 4.48 -3.03 1.30
C GLY A 453 2.96 -2.95 1.30
N SER A 454 2.35 -2.04 0.52
CA SER A 454 0.89 -1.85 0.54
C SER A 454 0.20 -1.77 -0.83
N ALA A 455 0.92 -1.42 -1.89
CA ALA A 455 0.38 -1.39 -3.25
C ALA A 455 -0.19 -2.73 -3.76
N PRO A 456 0.43 -3.90 -3.48
CA PRO A 456 -0.10 -5.18 -3.97
C PRO A 456 -1.30 -5.71 -3.15
N SER A 457 -1.62 -5.12 -1.99
CA SER A 457 -2.67 -5.62 -1.10
C SER A 457 -4.05 -5.55 -1.77
N PRO A 458 -4.79 -6.67 -1.87
CA PRO A 458 -6.20 -6.66 -2.26
C PRO A 458 -7.02 -5.81 -1.29
N ASN A 459 -8.04 -5.13 -1.81
CA ASN A 459 -8.96 -4.32 -1.01
C ASN A 459 -9.70 -5.12 0.08
N GLU A 460 -9.69 -6.45 0.02
CA GLU A 460 -10.44 -7.38 0.89
C GLU A 460 -9.63 -7.95 2.07
N GLN A 461 -8.38 -7.53 2.31
CA GLN A 461 -7.59 -8.02 3.44
C GLN A 461 -8.15 -7.58 4.80
N THR A 462 -8.21 -8.51 5.76
CA THR A 462 -8.66 -8.28 7.15
C THR A 462 -7.83 -7.23 7.89
N ALA A 463 -6.56 -7.08 7.51
CA ALA A 463 -5.68 -6.02 7.98
C ALA A 463 -4.92 -5.43 6.78
N ARG A 464 -5.35 -4.26 6.32
CA ARG A 464 -4.72 -3.51 5.20
C ARG A 464 -3.51 -2.71 5.66
N GLY A 465 -2.49 -2.59 4.82
CA GLY A 465 -1.31 -1.74 5.03
C GLY A 465 -0.16 -2.32 5.85
N LEU A 466 0.90 -1.53 5.95
CA LEU A 466 2.14 -1.90 6.62
C LEU A 466 2.17 -1.34 8.05
N PRO A 467 2.47 -2.15 9.08
CA PRO A 467 2.58 -1.66 10.47
C PRO A 467 3.82 -0.76 10.64
N LEU A 468 3.78 0.13 11.65
CA LEU A 468 4.82 1.12 11.89
C LEU A 468 6.23 0.52 12.00
N ASP A 469 6.38 -0.57 12.75
CA ASP A 469 7.66 -1.27 12.96
C ASP A 469 8.31 -1.73 11.64
N ARG A 470 7.52 -2.22 10.70
CA ARG A 470 7.96 -2.61 9.35
C ARG A 470 8.25 -1.41 8.46
N VAL A 471 7.47 -0.34 8.57
CA VAL A 471 7.78 0.93 7.88
C VAL A 471 9.15 1.45 8.31
N LEU A 472 9.43 1.41 9.62
CA LEU A 472 10.71 1.84 10.18
C LEU A 472 11.85 0.90 9.78
N LEU A 473 11.63 -0.41 9.76
CA LEU A 473 12.62 -1.39 9.30
C LEU A 473 13.03 -1.18 7.83
N GLY A 474 12.08 -0.89 6.94
CA GLY A 474 12.39 -0.68 5.53
C GLY A 474 13.00 0.70 5.21
N ALA A 475 12.88 1.68 6.11
CA ALA A 475 13.35 3.05 5.90
C ALA A 475 14.63 3.40 6.69
N GLY A 476 14.77 2.89 7.91
CA GLY A 476 15.82 3.27 8.86
C GLY A 476 17.19 2.71 8.51
N VAL A 477 18.23 3.53 8.64
CA VAL A 477 19.62 3.11 8.43
C VAL A 477 20.51 3.44 9.64
N PRO A 478 21.55 2.63 9.91
CA PRO A 478 22.53 2.94 10.95
C PRO A 478 23.12 4.35 10.80
N GLY A 479 23.27 5.05 11.94
CA GLY A 479 23.72 6.45 11.97
C GLY A 479 22.57 7.48 11.93
N GLY A 480 21.36 7.08 11.57
CA GLY A 480 20.14 7.88 11.69
C GLY A 480 19.36 7.61 12.99
N SER A 481 18.47 8.54 13.37
CA SER A 481 17.51 8.33 14.46
C SER A 481 16.15 7.94 13.89
N LEU A 482 15.51 6.89 14.44
CA LEU A 482 14.14 6.51 14.06
C LEU A 482 13.14 7.65 14.26
N GLY A 483 13.41 8.57 15.19
CA GLY A 483 12.57 9.75 15.42
C GLY A 483 12.43 10.67 14.20
N ALA A 484 13.42 10.72 13.30
CA ALA A 484 13.31 11.46 12.05
C ALA A 484 12.28 10.83 11.10
N TYR A 485 12.31 9.51 10.95
CA TYR A 485 11.37 8.77 10.11
C TYR A 485 9.94 8.82 10.66
N LYS A 486 9.77 8.72 11.98
CA LYS A 486 8.46 8.89 12.63
C LYS A 486 7.88 10.30 12.43
N ASP A 487 8.70 11.34 12.58
CA ASP A 487 8.25 12.71 12.35
C ASP A 487 7.87 12.93 10.88
N ALA A 488 8.66 12.42 9.94
CA ALA A 488 8.33 12.44 8.52
C ALA A 488 7.01 11.71 8.24
N LEU A 489 6.80 10.51 8.79
CA LEU A 489 5.57 9.74 8.64
C LEU A 489 4.35 10.49 9.19
N ARG A 490 4.46 11.12 10.36
CA ARG A 490 3.39 11.94 10.93
C ARG A 490 3.03 13.10 9.99
N ARG A 491 4.02 13.85 9.50
CA ARG A 491 3.79 14.95 8.55
C ARG A 491 3.19 14.46 7.23
N MET A 492 3.59 13.29 6.76
CA MET A 492 3.00 12.66 5.57
C MET A 492 1.56 12.23 5.79
N ALA A 493 1.23 11.58 6.92
CA ALA A 493 -0.16 11.29 7.28
C ALA A 493 -1.00 12.58 7.40
N GLU A 494 -0.34 13.69 7.73
CA GLU A 494 -0.90 15.03 7.82
C GLU A 494 -1.04 15.79 6.49
N SER A 495 -0.42 15.35 5.39
CA SER A 495 -0.33 16.13 4.13
C SER A 495 -0.71 15.35 2.89
N LEU A 496 -0.37 14.06 2.81
CA LEU A 496 -0.58 13.23 1.63
C LEU A 496 -2.06 12.94 1.39
N HIS A 497 -2.45 12.92 0.12
CA HIS A 497 -3.84 12.74 -0.31
C HIS A 497 -4.23 11.26 -0.36
N HIS A 498 -3.29 10.39 -0.69
CA HIS A 498 -3.51 8.97 -0.96
C HIS A 498 -3.00 8.06 0.14
N LEU A 499 -2.32 8.63 1.16
CA LEU A 499 -1.90 7.89 2.33
C LEU A 499 -3.06 7.76 3.33
N ASN A 500 -3.36 6.53 3.70
CA ASN A 500 -4.36 6.18 4.69
C ASN A 500 -3.69 5.60 5.94
N THR A 501 -4.32 5.84 7.09
CA THR A 501 -3.81 5.44 8.40
C THR A 501 -4.92 4.86 9.28
N ALA A 502 -4.74 3.64 9.80
CA ALA A 502 -5.66 3.04 10.77
C ALA A 502 -4.92 2.00 11.63
N ASN A 503 -5.18 1.99 12.94
CA ASN A 503 -4.60 1.04 13.90
C ASN A 503 -3.06 0.90 13.78
N ASP A 504 -2.36 2.03 13.63
CA ASP A 504 -0.90 2.10 13.42
C ASP A 504 -0.39 1.35 12.17
N ARG A 505 -1.25 1.24 11.16
CA ARG A 505 -0.92 0.72 9.83
C ARG A 505 -1.13 1.81 8.78
N TYR A 506 -0.27 1.77 7.77
CA TYR A 506 -0.14 2.80 6.74
C TYR A 506 -0.23 2.15 5.36
N TRP A 507 -1.05 2.71 4.47
CA TRP A 507 -1.14 2.22 3.08
C TRP A 507 -1.48 3.33 2.10
N TYR A 508 -1.03 3.13 0.86
CA TYR A 508 -1.49 3.94 -0.26
C TYR A 508 -2.71 3.31 -0.93
N ASP A 509 -3.60 4.16 -1.41
CA ASP A 509 -4.69 3.79 -2.30
C ASP A 509 -4.71 4.78 -3.48
N THR A 510 -5.06 4.31 -4.67
CA THR A 510 -5.39 5.17 -5.82
C THR A 510 -6.50 6.17 -5.54
N ARG A 511 -7.34 5.89 -4.53
CA ARG A 511 -8.44 6.77 -4.11
C ARG A 511 -7.96 7.74 -3.03
N PRO A 512 -8.30 9.04 -3.14
CA PRO A 512 -7.99 10.01 -2.11
C PRO A 512 -8.66 9.68 -0.77
N ASN A 513 -7.94 9.95 0.32
CA ASN A 513 -8.44 9.89 1.68
C ASN A 513 -9.56 10.94 1.87
N LEU A 514 -10.76 10.49 2.26
CA LEU A 514 -11.94 11.34 2.42
C LEU A 514 -11.73 12.51 3.38
N ARG A 515 -10.94 12.31 4.44
CA ARG A 515 -10.64 13.38 5.40
C ARG A 515 -9.79 14.48 4.77
N ARG A 516 -8.86 14.11 3.87
CA ARG A 516 -8.03 15.05 3.11
C ARG A 516 -8.85 15.82 2.10
N GLU A 517 -9.73 15.11 1.39
CA GLU A 517 -10.67 15.73 0.46
C GLU A 517 -11.57 16.74 1.19
N MET A 518 -12.01 16.42 2.40
CA MET A 518 -12.77 17.33 3.25
C MET A 518 -11.96 18.59 3.62
N GLU A 519 -10.72 18.43 4.10
CA GLU A 519 -9.88 19.58 4.48
C GLU A 519 -9.57 20.50 3.29
N SER A 520 -9.32 19.92 2.12
CA SER A 520 -9.15 20.65 0.85
C SER A 520 -10.41 21.46 0.50
N ARG A 521 -11.59 20.87 0.67
CA ARG A 521 -12.88 21.55 0.40
C ARG A 521 -13.21 22.65 1.41
N LYS A 522 -12.73 22.57 2.66
CA LYS A 522 -12.95 23.64 3.66
C LYS A 522 -12.47 25.01 3.17
N GLN A 523 -11.39 25.04 2.38
CA GLN A 523 -10.80 26.27 1.84
C GLN A 523 -11.69 26.97 0.80
N ARG A 524 -12.72 26.29 0.27
CA ARG A 524 -13.62 26.84 -0.76
C ARG A 524 -14.75 27.69 -0.18
N PHE A 525 -15.01 27.59 1.12
CA PHE A 525 -16.15 28.24 1.75
C PHE A 525 -15.77 29.58 2.40
N ASP A 526 -16.43 30.65 1.95
CA ASP A 526 -16.20 31.99 2.46
C ASP A 526 -17.10 32.32 3.67
N ALA A 527 -16.65 33.26 4.49
CA ALA A 527 -17.34 33.58 5.74
C ALA A 527 -18.72 34.23 5.52
N VAL A 528 -18.87 35.04 4.47
CA VAL A 528 -20.03 35.91 4.29
C VAL A 528 -21.17 35.19 3.59
N HIS A 529 -20.88 34.50 2.49
CA HIS A 529 -21.90 33.89 1.64
C HIS A 529 -22.21 32.45 2.03
N ASP A 530 -21.25 31.70 2.57
CA ASP A 530 -21.46 30.28 2.92
C ASP A 530 -21.69 30.07 4.42
N ILE A 531 -20.83 30.65 5.27
CA ILE A 531 -20.83 30.33 6.70
C ILE A 531 -21.96 31.04 7.46
N LEU A 532 -22.07 32.36 7.31
CA LEU A 532 -23.05 33.16 8.06
C LEU A 532 -24.52 32.72 7.86
N PRO A 533 -24.99 32.39 6.64
CA PRO A 533 -26.35 31.89 6.46
C PRO A 533 -26.62 30.60 7.24
N VAL A 534 -25.63 29.70 7.31
CA VAL A 534 -25.74 28.45 8.08
C VAL A 534 -25.79 28.74 9.58
N VAL A 535 -24.95 29.66 10.08
CA VAL A 535 -24.99 30.07 11.49
C VAL A 535 -26.36 30.67 11.82
N LYS A 536 -26.88 31.55 10.95
CA LYS A 536 -28.20 32.18 11.12
C LYS A 536 -29.31 31.13 11.20
N ASP A 537 -29.37 30.20 10.26
CA ASP A 537 -30.35 29.10 10.24
C ASP A 537 -30.29 28.25 11.51
N LYS A 538 -29.08 27.85 11.94
CA LYS A 538 -28.92 27.00 13.13
C LYS A 538 -29.25 27.74 14.42
N LEU A 539 -28.96 29.04 14.49
CA LEU A 539 -29.28 29.86 15.65
C LEU A 539 -30.78 30.13 15.74
N GLN A 540 -31.44 30.41 14.62
CA GLN A 540 -32.91 30.50 14.57
C GLN A 540 -33.56 29.19 15.01
N ALA A 541 -33.05 28.04 14.56
CA ALA A 541 -33.54 26.73 14.99
C ALA A 541 -33.27 26.46 16.49
N ALA A 542 -32.12 26.89 17.02
CA ALA A 542 -31.75 26.69 18.43
C ALA A 542 -32.56 27.56 19.40
N ILE A 543 -32.88 28.80 19.00
CA ILE A 543 -33.78 29.68 19.74
C ILE A 543 -35.22 29.17 19.64
N GLY A 544 -35.59 28.60 18.48
CA GLY A 544 -36.91 28.06 18.20
C GLY A 544 -37.96 29.16 18.02
N ASN A 545 -39.24 28.76 17.98
CA ASN A 545 -40.32 29.74 17.98
C ASN A 545 -40.48 30.28 19.39
N ALA A 546 -40.13 31.55 19.62
CA ALA A 546 -40.29 32.24 20.90
C ALA A 546 -41.77 32.57 21.23
N TYR A 547 -42.71 31.64 20.95
CA TYR A 547 -44.11 31.81 21.30
C TYR A 547 -44.24 31.94 22.82
N GLY A 548 -44.52 33.15 23.30
CA GLY A 548 -44.80 33.46 24.70
C GLY A 548 -44.12 34.72 25.20
N LEU A 549 -42.80 34.85 24.99
CA LEU A 549 -41.99 35.90 25.64
C LEU A 549 -41.63 37.08 24.72
N PHE A 550 -41.12 36.78 23.54
CA PHE A 550 -40.69 37.79 22.57
C PHE A 550 -41.64 37.78 21.37
N THR A 551 -42.17 38.95 21.03
CA THR A 551 -43.03 39.11 19.85
C THR A 551 -42.22 39.03 18.56
N GLY A 552 -40.88 39.18 18.63
CA GLY A 552 -40.01 38.90 17.50
C GLY A 552 -38.54 38.69 17.90
N THR A 553 -37.90 37.73 17.25
CA THR A 553 -36.45 37.46 17.35
C THR A 553 -35.76 37.90 16.07
N HIS A 554 -34.75 38.78 16.20
CA HIS A 554 -34.06 39.43 15.10
C HIS A 554 -32.62 38.92 15.03
N VAL A 555 -32.36 37.93 14.16
CA VAL A 555 -31.03 37.32 14.02
C VAL A 555 -30.25 38.00 12.90
N PHE A 556 -29.17 38.71 13.28
CA PHE A 556 -28.30 39.46 12.37
C PHE A 556 -29.10 40.46 11.51
N THR A 557 -30.12 41.07 12.11
CA THR A 557 -31.02 42.01 11.44
C THR A 557 -30.46 43.43 11.58
N PRO A 558 -30.41 44.22 10.50
CA PRO A 558 -30.03 45.64 10.59
C PRO A 558 -30.98 46.43 11.49
N SER A 559 -30.48 47.45 12.19
CA SER A 559 -31.29 48.20 13.17
C SER A 559 -32.55 48.85 12.57
N SER A 560 -32.51 49.27 11.29
CA SER A 560 -33.64 49.86 10.58
C SER A 560 -34.88 48.94 10.53
N ASP A 561 -34.63 47.64 10.50
CA ASP A 561 -35.66 46.61 10.27
C ASP A 561 -36.19 46.05 11.60
N ILE A 562 -35.56 46.40 12.72
CA ILE A 562 -36.04 46.11 14.07
C ILE A 562 -37.09 47.16 14.43
N MET A 563 -38.36 46.76 14.41
CA MET A 563 -39.49 47.63 14.74
C MET A 563 -39.32 48.33 16.10
N ASP A 564 -39.78 49.57 16.20
CA ASP A 564 -39.75 50.40 17.41
C ASP A 564 -41.16 50.55 17.98
N ASP A 565 -41.62 49.52 18.68
CA ASP A 565 -42.95 49.44 19.29
C ASP A 565 -42.85 48.91 20.74
N GLY A 566 -43.99 48.89 21.44
CA GLY A 566 -44.04 48.44 22.84
C GLY A 566 -43.78 46.93 23.06
N GLN A 567 -43.53 46.15 22.01
CA GLN A 567 -43.40 44.70 22.06
C GLN A 567 -41.97 44.28 22.41
N LEU A 568 -41.79 43.27 23.26
CA LEU A 568 -40.46 42.79 23.65
C LEU A 568 -39.80 42.04 22.49
N ARG A 569 -38.53 42.37 22.20
CA ARG A 569 -37.78 41.79 21.08
C ARG A 569 -36.41 41.29 21.54
N LEU A 570 -36.03 40.13 21.02
CA LEU A 570 -34.68 39.59 21.18
C LEU A 570 -33.86 39.93 19.94
N VAL A 571 -32.74 40.61 20.12
CA VAL A 571 -31.83 41.01 19.04
C VAL A 571 -30.55 40.20 19.16
N VAL A 572 -30.28 39.35 18.17
CA VAL A 572 -29.08 38.51 18.16
C VAL A 572 -28.02 39.17 17.29
N LEU A 573 -26.93 39.59 17.93
CA LEU A 573 -25.85 40.35 17.30
C LEU A 573 -25.04 39.49 16.34
N HIS A 574 -24.48 40.14 15.33
CA HIS A 574 -23.60 39.49 14.37
C HIS A 574 -22.34 38.90 15.05
N PRO A 575 -21.81 37.72 14.64
CA PRO A 575 -20.63 37.12 15.29
C PRO A 575 -19.37 38.00 15.26
N GLN A 576 -19.28 38.96 14.34
CA GLN A 576 -18.17 39.94 14.30
C GLN A 576 -18.22 40.95 15.46
N HIS A 577 -19.39 41.10 16.09
CA HIS A 577 -19.62 41.91 17.28
C HIS A 577 -19.73 40.99 18.50
N GLY A 578 -18.69 40.19 18.76
CA GLY A 578 -18.64 39.28 19.89
C GLY A 578 -18.42 40.01 21.22
N HIS A 579 -18.92 39.40 22.29
CA HIS A 579 -18.75 39.87 23.66
C HIS A 579 -17.48 39.28 24.27
N VAL A 580 -16.77 40.11 25.03
CA VAL A 580 -15.67 39.73 25.91
C VAL A 580 -15.98 40.22 27.32
N SER A 581 -15.71 39.40 28.34
CA SER A 581 -16.00 39.74 29.75
C SER A 581 -15.00 40.74 30.35
N THR A 582 -13.84 40.93 29.71
CA THR A 582 -12.80 41.87 30.13
C THR A 582 -12.35 42.71 28.93
N GLY A 583 -12.38 44.04 29.08
CA GLY A 583 -11.97 44.99 28.03
C GLY A 583 -13.12 45.49 27.15
N PRO A 584 -12.80 46.24 26.07
CA PRO A 584 -13.81 46.83 25.19
C PRO A 584 -14.55 45.75 24.40
N SER A 585 -15.88 45.77 24.51
CA SER A 585 -16.75 44.73 23.96
C SER A 585 -17.52 45.26 22.76
N LYS A 586 -17.17 44.79 21.55
CA LYS A 586 -17.83 45.19 20.30
C LYS A 586 -19.33 44.87 20.32
N ALA A 587 -19.72 43.81 21.04
CA ALA A 587 -21.12 43.49 21.28
C ALA A 587 -21.87 44.61 22.00
N LEU A 588 -21.26 45.23 23.01
CA LEU A 588 -21.87 46.33 23.77
C LEU A 588 -21.98 47.59 22.92
N ASP A 589 -20.95 47.89 22.13
CA ASP A 589 -20.94 49.05 21.22
C ASP A 589 -22.09 48.94 20.19
N GLU A 590 -22.21 47.78 19.54
CA GLU A 590 -23.28 47.51 18.57
C GLU A 590 -24.66 47.50 19.23
N ALA A 591 -24.80 46.85 20.39
CA ALA A 591 -26.06 46.82 21.13
C ALA A 591 -26.49 48.24 21.54
N GLN A 592 -25.55 49.09 21.97
CA GLN A 592 -25.82 50.48 22.31
C GLN A 592 -26.25 51.31 21.11
N GLN A 593 -25.67 51.07 19.93
CA GLN A 593 -26.11 51.73 18.71
C GLN A 593 -27.54 51.33 18.32
N ILE A 594 -27.86 50.03 18.33
CA ILE A 594 -29.20 49.51 18.02
C ILE A 594 -30.25 49.99 19.05
N LEU A 595 -29.86 50.06 20.32
CA LEU A 595 -30.70 50.53 21.41
C LEU A 595 -31.09 52.00 21.23
N ARG A 596 -30.16 52.84 20.77
CA ARG A 596 -30.38 54.28 20.60
C ARG A 596 -31.03 54.65 19.28
N LEU A 597 -30.76 53.89 18.21
CA LEU A 597 -31.14 54.27 16.85
C LEU A 597 -31.84 53.11 16.13
N ARG A 598 -32.93 53.41 15.45
CA ARG A 598 -33.54 52.60 14.40
C ARG A 598 -33.12 53.15 13.05
N GLY A 599 -32.08 52.55 12.45
CA GLY A 599 -31.41 53.16 11.29
C GLY A 599 -30.77 54.49 11.73
N GLU A 600 -31.23 55.61 11.17
CA GLU A 600 -30.77 56.95 11.54
C GLU A 600 -31.71 57.66 12.54
N GLN A 601 -32.88 57.08 12.84
CA GLN A 601 -33.88 57.71 13.72
C GLN A 601 -33.68 57.32 15.19
N PRO A 602 -33.82 58.24 16.15
CA PRO A 602 -33.81 57.90 17.58
C PRO A 602 -34.91 56.90 17.92
N ARG A 603 -34.56 55.86 18.68
CA ARG A 603 -35.47 54.82 19.14
C ARG A 603 -36.23 55.28 20.38
N LEU A 604 -37.56 55.12 20.37
CA LEU A 604 -38.46 55.51 21.44
C LEU A 604 -38.62 54.40 22.49
N TYR A 605 -38.77 53.13 22.09
CA TYR A 605 -39.07 52.01 22.96
C TYR A 605 -37.81 51.22 23.37
N GLN A 606 -36.85 51.91 24.00
CA GLN A 606 -35.52 51.34 24.29
C GLN A 606 -35.60 50.17 25.28
N ASN A 607 -36.52 50.22 26.25
CA ASN A 607 -36.68 49.17 27.27
C ASN A 607 -37.36 47.88 26.75
N ARG A 608 -37.51 47.76 25.42
CA ARG A 608 -38.13 46.60 24.76
C ARG A 608 -37.13 45.74 23.99
N LEU A 609 -35.84 46.04 24.09
CA LEU A 609 -34.79 45.30 23.41
C LEU A 609 -33.90 44.55 24.41
N ILE A 610 -33.78 43.24 24.21
CA ILE A 610 -32.79 42.38 24.88
C ILE A 610 -31.84 41.86 23.81
N PHE A 611 -30.54 41.75 24.12
CA PHE A 611 -29.54 41.36 23.15
C PHE A 611 -28.90 40.01 23.48
N LEU A 612 -28.60 39.22 22.45
CA LEU A 612 -27.83 37.98 22.56
C LEU A 612 -26.56 38.11 21.72
N ALA A 613 -25.41 37.87 22.33
CA ALA A 613 -24.11 37.99 21.70
C ALA A 613 -23.31 36.68 21.73
N ALA A 614 -22.48 36.50 20.70
CA ALA A 614 -21.50 35.45 20.65
C ALA A 614 -20.33 35.73 21.61
N ASP A 615 -19.72 34.69 22.17
CA ASP A 615 -18.42 34.78 22.83
C ASP A 615 -17.32 34.92 21.77
N GLN A 616 -16.66 36.08 21.77
CA GLN A 616 -15.63 36.44 20.79
C GLN A 616 -14.54 35.37 20.66
N ASN A 617 -14.19 34.69 21.75
CA ASN A 617 -13.12 33.68 21.76
C ASN A 617 -13.51 32.37 21.05
N THR A 618 -14.80 32.19 20.75
CA THR A 618 -15.33 30.95 20.17
C THR A 618 -15.80 31.10 18.72
N VAL A 619 -15.82 32.33 18.19
CA VAL A 619 -16.32 32.63 16.84
C VAL A 619 -15.51 31.91 15.75
N GLU A 620 -14.18 31.93 15.81
CA GLU A 620 -13.32 31.24 14.83
C GLU A 620 -13.55 29.72 14.85
N ARG A 621 -13.71 29.14 16.04
CA ARG A 621 -14.04 27.72 16.19
C ARG A 621 -15.41 27.38 15.60
N LEU A 622 -16.40 28.26 15.77
CA LEU A 622 -17.71 28.11 15.15
C LEU A 622 -17.60 28.13 13.61
N TYR A 623 -16.84 29.07 13.05
CA TYR A 623 -16.62 29.15 11.60
C TYR A 623 -15.93 27.92 11.04
N ASP A 624 -14.87 27.43 11.71
CA ASP A 624 -14.20 26.20 11.30
C ASP A 624 -15.12 24.97 11.35
N GLN A 625 -15.98 24.88 12.38
CA GLN A 625 -16.96 23.81 12.50
C GLN A 625 -18.01 23.85 11.37
N VAL A 626 -18.45 25.05 10.96
CA VAL A 626 -19.35 25.20 9.81
C VAL A 626 -18.66 24.78 8.51
N ARG A 627 -17.41 25.23 8.27
CA ARG A 627 -16.64 24.81 7.09
C ARG A 627 -16.49 23.29 7.02
N THR A 628 -16.17 22.67 8.15
CA THR A 628 -16.04 21.21 8.25
C THR A 628 -17.34 20.50 7.87
N MET A 629 -18.47 20.96 8.40
CA MET A 629 -19.78 20.40 8.08
C MET A 629 -20.16 20.61 6.61
N LEU A 630 -19.91 21.79 6.04
CA LEU A 630 -20.17 22.10 4.63
C LEU A 630 -19.28 21.28 3.68
N ALA A 631 -18.02 21.07 4.03
CA ALA A 631 -17.10 20.23 3.27
C ALA A 631 -17.56 18.76 3.25
N TRP A 632 -17.95 18.21 4.39
CA TRP A 632 -18.55 16.88 4.45
C TRP A 632 -19.86 16.79 3.67
N LYS A 633 -20.73 17.80 3.80
CA LYS A 633 -21.98 17.89 3.02
C LYS A 633 -21.69 17.85 1.52
N SER A 634 -20.71 18.61 1.05
CA SER A 634 -20.30 18.66 -0.36
C SER A 634 -19.82 17.31 -0.87
N ILE A 635 -19.02 16.57 -0.10
CA ILE A 635 -18.59 15.20 -0.46
C ILE A 635 -19.80 14.28 -0.56
N VAL A 636 -20.69 14.33 0.43
CA VAL A 636 -21.91 13.51 0.46
C VAL A 636 -22.81 13.81 -0.74
N THR A 637 -22.98 15.09 -1.09
CA THR A 637 -23.75 15.52 -2.26
C THR A 637 -23.11 15.05 -3.56
N ASP A 638 -21.80 15.29 -3.75
CA ASP A 638 -21.13 14.92 -5.00
C ASP A 638 -21.14 13.41 -5.24
N TYR A 639 -21.04 12.58 -4.20
CA TYR A 639 -21.13 11.13 -4.42
C TYR A 639 -22.57 10.69 -4.74
N LYS A 640 -23.59 11.27 -4.07
CA LYS A 640 -25.01 10.98 -4.35
C LYS A 640 -25.40 11.40 -5.77
N ASP A 641 -24.82 12.51 -6.23
CA ASP A 641 -25.00 13.04 -7.59
C ASP A 641 -24.08 12.35 -8.63
N THR A 642 -23.37 11.28 -8.25
CA THR A 642 -22.45 10.50 -9.11
C THR A 642 -21.30 11.30 -9.72
N ARG A 643 -20.95 12.46 -9.15
CA ARG A 643 -19.79 13.27 -9.56
C ARG A 643 -18.47 12.69 -9.06
N ILE A 644 -18.50 11.97 -7.94
CA ILE A 644 -17.38 11.20 -7.40
C ILE A 644 -17.84 9.75 -7.12
N VAL A 645 -16.95 8.79 -7.30
CA VAL A 645 -17.23 7.37 -7.03
C VAL A 645 -16.60 6.98 -5.69
N LEU A 646 -17.44 6.58 -4.73
CA LEU A 646 -17.03 6.05 -3.43
C LEU A 646 -17.51 4.60 -3.30
N ASP A 647 -16.72 3.74 -2.66
CA ASP A 647 -17.23 2.42 -2.28
C ASP A 647 -18.21 2.51 -1.09
N ASN A 648 -18.87 1.38 -0.79
CA ASN A 648 -19.90 1.32 0.26
C ASN A 648 -19.39 1.73 1.65
N LEU A 649 -18.11 1.46 1.95
CA LEU A 649 -17.54 1.74 3.27
C LEU A 649 -17.12 3.22 3.37
N MET A 650 -16.52 3.76 2.32
CA MET A 650 -16.22 5.18 2.18
C MET A 650 -17.50 6.04 2.20
N ALA A 651 -18.55 5.61 1.50
CA ALA A 651 -19.84 6.31 1.50
C ALA A 651 -20.45 6.37 2.91
N ARG A 652 -20.47 5.24 3.63
CA ARG A 652 -20.92 5.19 5.04
C ARG A 652 -20.09 6.10 5.93
N ASN A 653 -18.76 6.05 5.82
CA ASN A 653 -17.86 6.91 6.60
C ASN A 653 -18.11 8.41 6.31
N ALA A 654 -18.38 8.78 5.06
CA ALA A 654 -18.69 10.16 4.68
C ALA A 654 -20.03 10.63 5.25
N ASP A 655 -21.09 9.80 5.16
CA ASP A 655 -22.40 10.11 5.75
C ASP A 655 -22.33 10.21 7.28
N GLU A 656 -21.61 9.30 7.95
CA GLU A 656 -21.40 9.34 9.40
C GLU A 656 -20.63 10.60 9.81
N SER A 657 -19.54 10.94 9.10
CA SER A 657 -18.75 12.15 9.37
C SER A 657 -19.57 13.43 9.15
N PHE A 658 -20.43 13.46 8.13
CA PHE A 658 -21.38 14.54 7.92
C PHE A 658 -22.39 14.65 9.07
N ALA A 659 -22.98 13.52 9.49
CA ALA A 659 -23.93 13.50 10.61
C ALA A 659 -23.29 13.99 11.91
N GLN A 660 -22.10 13.49 12.25
CA GLN A 660 -21.34 13.87 13.43
C GLN A 660 -20.96 15.36 13.41
N SER A 661 -20.44 15.87 12.29
CA SER A 661 -20.07 17.29 12.16
C SER A 661 -21.28 18.22 12.25
N ARG A 662 -22.44 17.79 11.72
CA ARG A 662 -23.72 18.50 11.85
C ARG A 662 -24.19 18.56 13.30
N ASP A 663 -24.10 17.47 14.05
CA ASP A 663 -24.54 17.43 15.45
C ASP A 663 -23.56 18.17 16.38
N ALA A 664 -22.26 18.12 16.10
CA ALA A 664 -21.26 18.95 16.77
C ALA A 664 -21.48 20.46 16.53
N LEU A 665 -21.89 20.84 15.31
CA LEU A 665 -22.22 22.24 14.99
C LEU A 665 -23.39 22.76 15.84
N LYS A 666 -24.45 21.96 16.04
CA LYS A 666 -25.60 22.37 16.88
C LYS A 666 -25.15 22.78 18.29
N ARG A 667 -24.26 21.98 18.90
CA ARG A 667 -23.70 22.26 20.24
C ARG A 667 -22.81 23.50 20.22
N THR A 668 -21.94 23.61 19.21
CA THR A 668 -21.01 24.73 19.05
C THR A 668 -21.73 26.07 18.89
N VAL A 669 -22.88 26.11 18.20
CA VAL A 669 -23.70 27.33 18.08
C VAL A 669 -24.22 27.80 19.43
N VAL A 670 -24.77 26.89 20.24
CA VAL A 670 -25.29 27.21 21.58
C VAL A 670 -24.17 27.63 22.54
N ASP A 671 -23.02 26.94 22.48
CA ASP A 671 -21.84 27.28 23.28
C ASP A 671 -21.23 28.64 22.89
N CYS A 672 -21.40 29.07 21.64
CA CYS A 672 -20.91 30.34 21.13
C CYS A 672 -21.84 31.49 21.51
N PHE A 673 -23.15 31.38 21.23
CA PHE A 673 -24.15 32.41 21.53
C PHE A 673 -24.73 32.26 22.93
N LYS A 674 -23.99 32.74 23.93
CA LYS A 674 -24.30 32.51 25.36
C LYS A 674 -24.31 33.77 26.21
N TYR A 675 -24.10 34.97 25.66
CA TYR A 675 -24.11 36.20 26.45
C TYR A 675 -25.39 36.98 26.21
N LEU A 676 -26.27 37.01 27.20
CA LEU A 676 -27.48 37.81 27.22
C LEU A 676 -27.15 39.18 27.81
N LEU A 677 -27.26 40.22 26.98
CA LEU A 677 -26.91 41.59 27.34
C LEU A 677 -28.21 42.38 27.57
N VAL A 678 -28.34 42.93 28.78
CA VAL A 678 -29.52 43.67 29.21
C VAL A 678 -29.12 45.11 29.56
N PRO A 679 -29.71 46.11 28.89
CA PRO A 679 -29.45 47.50 29.19
C PRO A 679 -30.28 47.96 30.40
N SER A 680 -29.68 48.76 31.27
CA SER A 680 -30.37 49.43 32.38
C SER A 680 -29.85 50.85 32.55
N GLN A 681 -30.63 51.72 33.19
CA GLN A 681 -30.23 53.11 33.44
C GLN A 681 -30.72 53.57 34.80
N VAL A 682 -29.78 53.89 35.69
CA VAL A 682 -30.10 54.43 37.01
C VAL A 682 -30.13 55.95 36.95
N LEU A 683 -31.12 56.57 37.59
CA LEU A 683 -31.14 58.02 37.79
C LEU A 683 -30.01 58.48 38.70
N ARG A 684 -29.36 59.57 38.33
CA ARG A 684 -28.37 60.27 39.16
C ARG A 684 -29.09 61.06 40.27
N GLY A 685 -28.33 61.49 41.28
CA GLY A 685 -28.88 62.21 42.46
C GLY A 685 -29.55 63.56 42.16
N ASP A 686 -29.45 64.06 40.92
CA ASP A 686 -30.13 65.24 40.39
C ASP A 686 -31.37 64.88 39.53
N ASP A 687 -31.86 63.64 39.64
CA ASP A 687 -32.97 63.08 38.88
C ASP A 687 -32.78 63.03 37.36
N ARG A 688 -31.55 63.20 36.88
CA ARG A 688 -31.22 63.04 35.46
C ARG A 688 -30.86 61.59 35.13
N PRO A 689 -31.17 61.10 33.92
CA PRO A 689 -30.74 59.77 33.49
C PRO A 689 -29.21 59.64 33.51
N GLY A 690 -28.69 58.58 34.14
CA GLY A 690 -27.27 58.23 34.12
C GLY A 690 -26.81 57.69 32.76
N ASP A 691 -25.59 57.18 32.69
CA ASP A 691 -25.16 56.44 31.49
C ASP A 691 -25.84 55.08 31.44
N VAL A 692 -26.09 54.56 30.22
CA VAL A 692 -26.63 53.21 30.06
C VAL A 692 -25.61 52.21 30.57
N GLN A 693 -26.04 51.39 31.52
CA GLN A 693 -25.28 50.28 32.07
C GLN A 693 -25.72 48.99 31.38
N TRP A 694 -24.83 48.01 31.34
CA TRP A 694 -25.06 46.74 30.70
C TRP A 694 -24.74 45.60 31.64
N GLU A 695 -25.72 44.74 31.84
CA GLU A 695 -25.52 43.46 32.51
C GLU A 695 -25.36 42.35 31.47
N ALA A 696 -24.33 41.53 31.63
CA ALA A 696 -24.05 40.40 30.76
C ALA A 696 -24.27 39.09 31.53
N HIS A 697 -25.37 38.40 31.24
CA HIS A 697 -25.71 37.11 31.83
C HIS A 697 -25.24 35.98 30.92
N ARG A 698 -24.49 35.04 31.49
CA ARG A 698 -24.02 33.87 30.74
C ARG A 698 -25.08 32.78 30.78
N LEU A 699 -25.63 32.43 29.62
CA LEU A 699 -26.57 31.34 29.45
C LEU A 699 -25.88 29.99 29.67
N SER A 700 -26.56 29.07 30.35
CA SER A 700 -26.10 27.70 30.47
C SER A 700 -26.26 26.94 29.16
N SER A 701 -25.16 26.40 28.62
CA SER A 701 -25.21 25.61 27.39
C SER A 701 -25.70 24.18 27.59
N THR A 702 -25.91 23.75 28.83
CA THR A 702 -26.55 22.46 29.16
C THR A 702 -28.07 22.57 29.31
N ALA A 703 -28.63 23.77 29.17
CA ALA A 703 -30.07 23.95 29.22
C ALA A 703 -30.75 23.20 28.06
N PRO A 704 -31.90 22.55 28.29
CA PRO A 704 -32.60 21.80 27.24
C PRO A 704 -33.17 22.72 26.14
N SER A 705 -33.36 24.01 26.44
CA SER A 705 -33.87 25.01 25.51
C SER A 705 -33.22 26.37 25.79
N MET A 706 -32.62 26.96 24.74
CA MET A 706 -31.98 28.28 24.84
C MET A 706 -33.00 29.36 25.22
N ILE A 707 -34.20 29.32 24.66
CA ILE A 707 -35.22 30.33 24.93
C ILE A 707 -35.76 30.25 26.37
N GLN A 708 -35.90 29.04 26.92
CA GLN A 708 -36.30 28.85 28.32
C GLN A 708 -35.22 29.34 29.28
N GLU A 709 -33.94 29.13 28.94
CA GLU A 709 -32.82 29.64 29.74
C GLU A 709 -32.76 31.17 29.69
N ILE A 710 -33.00 31.78 28.52
CA ILE A 710 -33.12 33.25 28.42
C ILE A 710 -34.27 33.76 29.30
N GLU A 711 -35.45 33.14 29.22
CA GLU A 711 -36.61 33.50 30.04
C GLU A 711 -36.31 33.39 31.53
N ARG A 712 -35.65 32.31 31.94
CA ARG A 712 -35.23 32.07 33.32
C ARG A 712 -34.28 33.17 33.81
N GLN A 713 -33.24 33.49 33.05
CA GLN A 713 -32.29 34.56 33.39
C GLN A 713 -32.97 35.92 33.49
N LEU A 714 -33.90 36.23 32.58
CA LEU A 714 -34.63 37.50 32.62
C LEU A 714 -35.58 37.59 33.83
N LYS A 715 -36.22 36.49 34.21
CA LYS A 715 -37.13 36.45 35.37
C LYS A 715 -36.38 36.46 36.71
N GLU A 716 -35.36 35.60 36.86
CA GLU A 716 -34.61 35.45 38.12
C GLU A 716 -33.86 36.74 38.51
N ASN A 717 -33.41 37.52 37.52
CA ASN A 717 -32.71 38.79 37.75
C ASN A 717 -33.62 40.02 37.66
N GLU A 718 -34.95 39.83 37.60
CA GLU A 718 -35.95 40.92 37.52
C GLU A 718 -35.80 41.86 36.29
N HIS A 719 -35.10 41.42 35.24
CA HIS A 719 -35.00 42.15 33.96
C HIS A 719 -36.30 42.15 33.16
N LEU A 720 -37.13 41.14 33.36
CA LEU A 720 -38.48 41.09 32.82
C LEU A 720 -39.49 40.86 33.94
N ILE A 721 -40.28 41.89 34.19
CA ILE A 721 -41.26 41.91 35.26
C ILE A 721 -42.67 41.79 34.67
N PHE A 722 -43.42 40.78 35.12
CA PHE A 722 -44.81 40.55 34.70
C PHE A 722 -45.82 41.24 35.60
N GLU A 723 -45.49 41.40 36.88
CA GLU A 723 -46.34 41.99 37.89
C GLU A 723 -45.48 42.72 38.93
N TRP A 724 -45.90 43.91 39.35
CA TRP A 724 -45.29 44.63 40.45
C TRP A 724 -46.10 44.48 41.72
N ALA A 725 -45.39 44.26 42.83
CA ALA A 725 -45.98 44.42 44.16
C ALA A 725 -46.44 45.88 44.35
N PRO A 726 -47.60 46.13 44.99
CA PRO A 726 -48.11 47.49 45.21
C PRO A 726 -47.10 48.45 45.86
N VAL A 727 -46.30 47.96 46.81
CA VAL A 727 -45.25 48.75 47.51
C VAL A 727 -44.13 49.17 46.56
N HIS A 728 -43.74 48.29 45.63
CA HIS A 728 -42.72 48.61 44.64
C HIS A 728 -43.23 49.67 43.66
N LEU A 729 -44.45 49.49 43.15
CA LEU A 729 -45.10 50.46 42.26
C LEU A 729 -45.20 51.84 42.93
N GLU A 730 -45.68 51.91 44.19
CA GLU A 730 -45.76 53.17 44.93
C GLU A 730 -44.38 53.86 45.04
N ARG A 731 -43.33 53.09 45.34
CA ARG A 731 -41.96 53.63 45.42
C ARG A 731 -41.47 54.18 44.08
N ILE A 732 -41.75 53.49 42.98
CA ILE A 732 -41.41 53.95 41.63
C ILE A 732 -42.20 55.20 41.25
N LEU A 733 -43.50 55.23 41.56
CA LEU A 733 -44.35 56.41 41.33
C LEU A 733 -43.84 57.62 42.10
N ARG A 734 -43.56 57.49 43.40
CA ARG A 734 -42.94 58.54 44.23
C ARG A 734 -41.60 59.02 43.69
N LYS A 735 -40.79 58.10 43.16
CA LYS A 735 -39.45 58.43 42.67
C LYS A 735 -39.48 59.14 41.31
N LEU A 736 -40.36 58.72 40.41
CA LEU A 736 -40.29 59.12 38.99
C LEU A 736 -41.41 60.07 38.54
N PHE A 737 -42.60 59.96 39.14
CA PHE A 737 -43.80 60.64 38.63
C PHE A 737 -44.42 61.62 39.64
N TRP A 738 -44.45 61.29 40.93
CA TRP A 738 -45.02 62.14 41.98
C TRP A 738 -43.93 63.04 42.59
N LYS A 739 -43.60 64.12 41.89
CA LYS A 739 -42.66 65.16 42.34
C LYS A 739 -43.43 66.47 42.53
N ASP A 740 -42.96 67.30 43.48
CA ASP A 740 -43.60 68.58 43.83
C ASP A 740 -45.07 68.41 44.31
N GLU A 741 -45.98 69.32 43.93
CA GLU A 741 -47.42 69.30 44.26
C GLU A 741 -48.24 68.30 43.40
N VAL A 742 -47.59 67.39 42.68
CA VAL A 742 -48.25 66.39 41.82
C VAL A 742 -48.28 65.03 42.49
N ASP A 743 -49.47 64.55 42.86
CA ASP A 743 -49.70 63.26 43.55
C ASP A 743 -50.48 62.22 42.72
N GLU A 744 -50.84 62.55 41.46
CA GLU A 744 -51.52 61.66 40.54
C GLU A 744 -50.86 61.58 39.15
N VAL A 745 -50.98 60.44 38.47
CA VAL A 745 -50.50 60.22 37.09
C VAL A 745 -51.37 59.19 36.38
N LYS A 746 -51.59 59.34 35.07
CA LYS A 746 -52.35 58.34 34.30
C LYS A 746 -51.55 57.04 34.20
N ALA A 747 -52.20 55.92 34.51
CA ALA A 747 -51.58 54.59 34.43
C ALA A 747 -50.97 54.28 33.04
N MET A 748 -51.60 54.75 31.96
CA MET A 748 -51.07 54.55 30.60
C MET A 748 -49.78 55.34 30.35
N ASP A 749 -49.63 56.54 30.95
CA ASP A 749 -48.42 57.34 30.78
C ASP A 749 -47.25 56.70 31.53
N VAL A 750 -47.51 56.15 32.72
CA VAL A 750 -46.54 55.34 33.48
C VAL A 750 -46.14 54.12 32.67
N TRP A 751 -47.11 53.38 32.12
CA TRP A 751 -46.84 52.21 31.28
C TRP A 751 -45.98 52.57 30.06
N GLN A 752 -46.35 53.60 29.30
CA GLN A 752 -45.58 54.03 28.12
C GLN A 752 -44.16 54.48 28.51
N ALA A 753 -44.01 55.18 29.63
CA ALA A 753 -42.71 55.58 30.15
C ALA A 753 -41.83 54.37 30.49
N MET A 754 -42.38 53.34 31.15
CA MET A 754 -41.66 52.09 31.44
C MET A 754 -41.27 51.31 30.19
N LEU A 755 -42.01 51.41 29.09
CA LEU A 755 -41.60 50.79 27.83
C LEU A 755 -40.51 51.59 27.09
N ARG A 756 -40.43 52.91 27.32
CA ARG A 756 -39.54 53.82 26.59
C ARG A 756 -38.15 53.93 27.21
N TYR A 757 -38.10 54.01 28.53
CA TYR A 757 -36.88 54.32 29.27
C TYR A 757 -36.42 53.12 30.13
N LEU A 758 -35.12 53.05 30.39
CA LEU A 758 -34.42 51.87 30.91
C LEU A 758 -34.34 51.81 32.45
N TYR A 759 -35.23 52.50 33.17
CA TYR A 759 -35.18 52.64 34.63
C TYR A 759 -35.96 51.58 35.41
#